data_AF-A0A075GFJ2-F1
#
_entry.id   AF-A0A075GFJ2-F1
#
_cell.length_a   1.000
_cell.length_b   1.000
_cell.length_c   1.000
_cell.angle_alpha   90.00
_cell.angle_beta   90.00
_cell.angle_gamma   90.00
#
_symmetry.space_group_name_H-M   'P 1'
#
loop_
_entity.id
_entity.type
_entity.pdbx_description
1 polymer ?
#
loop_
_entity_poly.entity_id
_entity_poly.type
_entity_poly.pdbx_seq_one_letter_code
_entity_poly.pdbx_strand_id
1 'polypeptide(L)'
;MIGIPSAYAHPFLLDSEPGQAENAPIGTTQIVTYYSEAIEIDFSELRVFDSNGNKIDNLDTAYYDGENSLVITTPPLEDGVYTVTSKVLSKIDGHLVQAAIIFGVGEVQVELSLLEAQEESEITFLPEAAARFPGIVGQTIVLGSVISAIVIWGAQRRQLGKDDFNLVNRVYRLKFAKLTGISLVAVLGSNFIMLAVQTFRLETSPLDVIETAFGGTWLIRMIITIILLGIWFWMERKPRLSPKKHIPMLIASLVLIFTTTMMGHGAATELTAPMILDYVHNLLASVWIGGVIFFGFVLLPTLANLEGIYKVKLTLAMLPRYSGMITIALGILIITGPTLLWFLESDVDSLTNSTYGSLIIAKIMLAIVMIGFGAFYQFKIQSQAERNLNSGKAFTFNRLSKPLKAEAMVGIALLGIVALLVNSSLPAGEIQTVDAQSTTLGFSSTLFSEQAKFDVSVIPLGVGSNTISVLTSNVSGEQLSDISGLKIKVSNPQRGIVPIEIPITEIKLNDGTILYEGDVTFGFAGTWQIEIEAQRTQTVNEGVIFDVLVKPTLSEIRTEITEYDFPDPEAAPLYPRFDGNNTIWISDAAKPRIWEFNIDEQKFSSYEFNGLTTIFLDIDQDGKIWFTDTPNSMIGSFDPKTEKFETIKIPLLDAISEQSIPIAVKTDFQNRIWVALVDKHRLLVYNQNIKEFEKFLQIETEEAGPSALLVDDSGNVWFAEALAGKIGVVDSKTFEITEFSPEPPLDEPFALLFDKSGSLWISEHTGPGIAKFDPILETFEHVKVPNPEALPFGMSIDKYDNIWFGQHITDELAVYDPYNEQIIEISIPTPESFTQFTAADNDGNIWFVEQRGKKLGVVSISSVPSQAKAVIDASDELELNYAEIVSPLIAAGIIATSLFFVKSVHDKRRIDELFQNDITKSS
;
A
#
# COMPACT_ATOMS: atom_id res chain seq x y z
N MET A 1 38.35 14.07 0.88
CA MET A 1 37.34 13.09 0.46
C MET A 1 36.39 13.82 -0.45
N ILE A 2 36.33 13.44 -1.72
CA ILE A 2 35.27 13.90 -2.63
C ILE A 2 34.13 12.92 -2.33
N GLY A 3 33.06 13.39 -1.69
CA GLY A 3 31.86 12.57 -1.48
C GLY A 3 31.33 12.15 -2.84
N ILE A 4 31.17 10.86 -3.05
CA ILE A 4 30.56 10.32 -4.27
C ILE A 4 29.04 10.35 -4.01
N PRO A 5 28.24 10.99 -4.88
CA PRO A 5 26.79 10.97 -4.72
C PRO A 5 26.26 9.54 -4.80
N SER A 6 25.37 9.18 -3.88
CA SER A 6 24.67 7.89 -3.88
C SER A 6 23.77 7.79 -5.11
N ALA A 7 23.76 6.61 -5.73
CA ALA A 7 22.92 6.31 -6.87
C ALA A 7 21.68 5.58 -6.37
N TYR A 8 20.49 6.01 -6.79
CA TYR A 8 19.28 5.28 -6.53
C TYR A 8 18.60 4.98 -7.86
N ALA A 9 18.19 3.73 -8.06
CA ALA A 9 17.38 3.35 -9.20
C ALA A 9 15.93 3.45 -8.75
N HIS A 10 15.15 4.36 -9.34
CA HIS A 10 13.81 4.85 -8.94
C HIS A 10 13.83 6.21 -8.21
N PRO A 11 12.75 7.03 -8.30
CA PRO A 11 12.63 8.33 -7.67
C PRO A 11 12.19 8.13 -6.23
N PHE A 12 13.10 7.61 -5.41
CA PHE A 12 12.88 7.51 -3.98
C PHE A 12 12.84 8.90 -3.38
N LEU A 13 11.94 9.06 -2.43
CA LEU A 13 11.95 10.21 -1.57
C LEU A 13 13.23 10.18 -0.73
N LEU A 14 14.09 11.18 -0.92
CA LEU A 14 15.33 11.35 -0.16
C LEU A 14 15.11 12.15 1.12
N ASP A 15 14.28 13.18 1.03
CA ASP A 15 14.08 14.14 2.11
C ASP A 15 12.78 14.92 1.90
N SER A 16 12.33 15.63 2.94
CA SER A 16 11.19 16.54 2.86
C SER A 16 11.38 17.74 3.78
N GLU A 17 10.67 18.82 3.49
CA GLU A 17 10.56 19.99 4.35
C GLU A 17 9.07 20.31 4.51
N PRO A 18 8.45 20.05 5.67
CA PRO A 18 9.04 19.48 6.89
C PRO A 18 9.54 18.04 6.71
N GLY A 19 10.63 17.70 7.40
CA GLY A 19 11.22 16.37 7.37
C GLY A 19 10.35 15.31 8.00
N GLN A 20 10.62 14.05 7.66
CA GLN A 20 10.01 12.89 8.32
C GLN A 20 10.24 12.98 9.82
N ALA A 21 9.13 12.90 10.58
CA ALA A 21 9.10 13.07 12.02
C ALA A 21 9.68 14.41 12.54
N GLU A 22 9.82 15.42 11.68
CA GLU A 22 10.21 16.76 12.09
C GLU A 22 8.99 17.55 12.59
N ASN A 23 9.25 18.50 13.50
CA ASN A 23 8.25 19.45 13.94
C ASN A 23 8.37 20.76 13.18
N ALA A 24 7.38 21.04 12.34
CA ALA A 24 7.23 22.29 11.66
C ALA A 24 6.60 23.37 12.57
N PRO A 25 6.86 24.67 12.35
CA PRO A 25 6.16 25.73 13.04
C PRO A 25 4.65 25.75 12.72
N ILE A 26 3.83 26.11 13.70
CA ILE A 26 2.40 26.42 13.47
C ILE A 26 2.30 27.50 12.39
N GLY A 27 1.35 27.32 11.46
CA GLY A 27 1.15 28.19 10.31
C GLY A 27 2.02 27.86 9.10
N THR A 28 2.67 26.68 9.09
CA THR A 28 3.30 26.15 7.87
C THR A 28 2.27 26.05 6.75
N THR A 29 2.60 26.49 5.54
CA THR A 29 1.69 26.49 4.37
C THR A 29 2.27 25.77 3.15
N GLN A 30 3.47 25.23 3.28
CA GLN A 30 4.23 24.68 2.16
C GLN A 30 4.97 23.44 2.63
N ILE A 31 4.89 22.38 1.84
CA ILE A 31 5.60 21.14 2.07
C ILE A 31 6.37 20.80 0.78
N VAL A 32 7.67 20.60 0.90
CA VAL A 32 8.59 20.26 -0.18
C VAL A 32 9.06 18.82 0.01
N THR A 33 9.23 18.10 -1.08
CA THR A 33 9.74 16.72 -1.10
C THR A 33 10.86 16.62 -2.13
N TYR A 34 11.96 15.97 -1.77
CA TYR A 34 13.16 15.82 -2.60
C TYR A 34 13.32 14.36 -2.97
N TYR A 35 13.70 14.10 -4.22
CA TYR A 35 13.80 12.76 -4.77
C TYR A 35 15.18 12.50 -5.37
N SER A 36 15.51 11.22 -5.47
CA SER A 36 16.81 10.75 -5.95
C SER A 36 17.06 10.98 -7.45
N GLU A 37 16.01 11.21 -8.23
CA GLU A 37 16.10 11.47 -9.66
C GLU A 37 14.98 12.39 -10.16
N ALA A 38 15.07 12.80 -11.43
CA ALA A 38 14.11 13.70 -12.05
C ALA A 38 12.72 13.06 -12.25
N ILE A 39 11.68 13.84 -11.98
CA ILE A 39 10.28 13.44 -11.95
C ILE A 39 9.50 14.02 -13.12
N GLU A 40 8.49 13.30 -13.60
CA GLU A 40 7.51 13.74 -14.57
C GLU A 40 6.27 14.31 -13.87
N ILE A 41 6.19 15.65 -13.77
CA ILE A 41 5.15 16.36 -13.00
C ILE A 41 3.72 16.03 -13.43
N ASP A 42 3.45 15.88 -14.74
CA ASP A 42 2.09 15.66 -15.24
C ASP A 42 1.49 14.32 -14.80
N PHE A 43 2.31 13.41 -14.30
CA PHE A 43 1.92 12.09 -13.77
C PHE A 43 2.31 11.91 -12.30
N SER A 44 2.64 13.01 -11.63
CA SER A 44 3.09 13.02 -10.24
C SER A 44 2.23 13.93 -9.39
N GLU A 45 1.90 13.49 -8.18
CA GLU A 45 1.07 14.25 -7.24
C GLU A 45 1.57 14.09 -5.80
N LEU A 46 1.42 15.15 -5.02
CA LEU A 46 1.48 15.13 -3.58
C LEU A 46 0.06 15.28 -3.03
N ARG A 47 -0.21 14.71 -1.86
CA ARG A 47 -1.45 14.92 -1.11
C ARG A 47 -1.13 15.03 0.36
N VAL A 48 -1.85 15.88 1.07
CA VAL A 48 -1.61 16.14 2.51
C VAL A 48 -2.89 15.85 3.28
N PHE A 49 -2.76 15.07 4.34
CA PHE A 49 -3.83 14.65 5.23
C PHE A 49 -3.57 15.11 6.65
N ASP A 50 -4.63 15.53 7.35
CA ASP A 50 -4.59 15.81 8.79
C ASP A 50 -4.75 14.52 9.63
N SER A 51 -4.67 14.65 10.95
CA SER A 51 -4.83 13.56 11.92
C SER A 51 -6.23 12.93 11.94
N ASN A 52 -7.22 13.59 11.34
CA ASN A 52 -8.58 13.07 11.16
C ASN A 52 -8.76 12.37 9.79
N GLY A 53 -7.69 12.28 8.99
CA GLY A 53 -7.69 11.70 7.64
C GLY A 53 -8.35 12.57 6.57
N ASN A 54 -8.57 13.86 6.84
CA ASN A 54 -9.11 14.80 5.88
C ASN A 54 -7.99 15.33 4.98
N LYS A 55 -8.27 15.44 3.68
CA LYS A 55 -7.34 16.02 2.72
C LYS A 55 -7.35 17.55 2.88
N ILE A 56 -6.18 18.13 3.13
CA ILE A 56 -6.04 19.56 3.48
C ILE A 56 -5.12 20.34 2.52
N ASP A 57 -4.69 19.72 1.43
CA ASP A 57 -3.88 20.41 0.41
C ASP A 57 -4.69 21.25 -0.59
N ASN A 58 -4.00 22.17 -1.25
CA ASN A 58 -4.56 23.07 -2.27
C ASN A 58 -4.55 22.47 -3.70
N LEU A 59 -4.22 21.18 -3.86
CA LEU A 59 -4.16 20.49 -5.15
C LEU A 59 -3.20 21.13 -6.18
N ASP A 60 -2.11 21.72 -5.72
CA ASP A 60 -1.21 22.55 -6.54
C ASP A 60 0.22 22.00 -6.62
N THR A 61 0.36 20.68 -6.71
CA THR A 61 1.68 20.03 -6.85
C THR A 61 2.46 20.63 -8.03
N ALA A 62 3.67 21.11 -7.76
CA ALA A 62 4.56 21.72 -8.75
C ALA A 62 6.03 21.39 -8.46
N TYR A 63 6.93 21.70 -9.40
CA TYR A 63 8.37 21.66 -9.12
C TYR A 63 8.77 22.80 -8.18
N TYR A 64 9.73 22.53 -7.29
CA TYR A 64 10.26 23.54 -6.36
C TYR A 64 11.62 24.11 -6.82
N ASP A 65 12.67 23.29 -6.78
CA ASP A 65 14.05 23.68 -7.12
C ASP A 65 14.71 22.61 -8.02
N GLY A 66 14.16 22.47 -9.23
CA GLY A 66 14.59 21.47 -10.20
C GLY A 66 13.59 20.34 -10.38
N GLU A 67 13.91 19.41 -11.29
CA GLU A 67 12.98 18.34 -11.67
C GLU A 67 12.94 17.19 -10.66
N ASN A 68 13.82 17.18 -9.65
CA ASN A 68 13.91 16.18 -8.60
C ASN A 68 13.28 16.65 -7.27
N SER A 69 12.54 17.76 -7.26
CA SER A 69 11.84 18.24 -6.07
C SER A 69 10.43 18.70 -6.39
N LEU A 70 9.48 18.30 -5.54
CA LEU A 70 8.08 18.67 -5.64
C LEU A 70 7.64 19.48 -4.44
N VAL A 71 6.71 20.39 -4.65
CA VAL A 71 6.09 21.20 -3.60
C VAL A 71 4.57 21.14 -3.70
N ILE A 72 3.92 21.17 -2.54
CA ILE A 72 2.47 21.33 -2.40
C ILE A 72 2.18 22.38 -1.33
N THR A 73 1.11 23.16 -1.53
CA THR A 73 0.69 24.15 -0.53
C THR A 73 -0.55 23.70 0.24
N THR A 74 -0.66 24.20 1.46
CA THR A 74 -1.77 23.96 2.38
C THR A 74 -2.25 25.31 2.94
N PRO A 75 -3.49 25.40 3.46
CA PRO A 75 -3.83 26.42 4.44
C PRO A 75 -2.84 26.37 5.64
N PRO A 76 -2.71 27.45 6.42
CA PRO A 76 -1.83 27.48 7.59
C PRO A 76 -2.13 26.31 8.53
N LEU A 77 -1.16 25.41 8.71
CA LEU A 77 -1.34 24.20 9.52
C LEU A 77 -1.42 24.53 11.01
N GLU A 78 -2.38 23.91 11.69
CA GLU A 78 -2.56 23.97 13.14
C GLU A 78 -1.72 22.90 13.85
N ASP A 79 -1.68 22.93 15.17
CA ASP A 79 -0.96 21.94 15.99
C ASP A 79 -1.51 20.52 15.75
N GLY A 80 -0.66 19.56 15.36
CA GLY A 80 -1.12 18.22 14.97
C GLY A 80 -0.10 17.40 14.18
N VAL A 81 -0.47 16.16 13.86
CA VAL A 81 0.31 15.26 12.97
C VAL A 81 -0.32 15.28 11.58
N TYR A 82 0.53 15.39 10.56
CA TYR A 82 0.11 15.43 9.17
C TYR A 82 0.83 14.34 8.36
N THR A 83 0.13 13.80 7.37
CA THR A 83 0.67 12.79 6.46
C THR A 83 0.71 13.34 5.04
N VAL A 84 1.88 13.35 4.40
CA VAL A 84 2.04 13.68 2.98
C VAL A 84 2.25 12.39 2.21
N THR A 85 1.34 12.05 1.30
CA THR A 85 1.58 10.96 0.36
C THR A 85 2.08 11.53 -0.95
N SER A 86 3.13 10.92 -1.51
CA SER A 86 3.61 11.19 -2.86
C SER A 86 3.33 10.02 -3.79
N LYS A 87 3.06 10.35 -5.04
CA LYS A 87 3.00 9.41 -6.15
C LYS A 87 3.78 10.05 -7.28
N VAL A 88 4.96 9.53 -7.60
CA VAL A 88 5.93 10.16 -8.49
C VAL A 88 6.37 9.24 -9.62
N LEU A 89 6.39 9.76 -10.85
CA LEU A 89 6.85 9.05 -12.04
C LEU A 89 8.27 9.50 -12.41
N SER A 90 9.21 8.56 -12.54
CA SER A 90 10.58 8.84 -13.00
C SER A 90 10.65 9.25 -14.47
N LYS A 91 11.44 10.28 -14.77
CA LYS A 91 11.83 10.64 -16.15
C LYS A 91 12.91 9.72 -16.73
N ILE A 92 13.68 9.05 -15.90
CA ILE A 92 14.86 8.28 -16.31
C ILE A 92 14.46 6.84 -16.64
N ASP A 93 13.83 6.15 -15.69
CA ASP A 93 13.54 4.72 -15.81
C ASP A 93 12.05 4.41 -16.02
N GLY A 94 11.18 5.43 -15.96
CA GLY A 94 9.74 5.33 -16.20
C GLY A 94 8.94 4.67 -15.07
N HIS A 95 9.53 4.46 -13.89
CA HIS A 95 8.86 3.84 -12.74
C HIS A 95 8.01 4.84 -11.96
N LEU A 96 6.84 4.34 -11.54
CA LEU A 96 5.97 5.02 -10.61
C LEU A 96 6.29 4.52 -9.20
N VAL A 97 6.71 5.42 -8.32
CA VAL A 97 6.97 5.18 -6.90
C VAL A 97 5.96 5.95 -6.08
N GLN A 98 5.53 5.37 -4.97
CA GLN A 98 4.70 6.04 -3.98
C GLN A 98 5.48 6.08 -2.68
N ALA A 99 5.38 7.19 -1.96
CA ALA A 99 5.92 7.30 -0.62
C ALA A 99 4.93 8.00 0.31
N ALA A 100 5.08 7.83 1.61
CA ALA A 100 4.35 8.62 2.60
C ALA A 100 5.31 9.23 3.63
N ILE A 101 5.12 10.50 3.95
CA ILE A 101 5.84 11.23 5.00
C ILE A 101 4.87 11.55 6.12
N ILE A 102 5.29 11.45 7.37
CA ILE A 102 4.55 11.90 8.53
C ILE A 102 5.38 12.95 9.26
N PHE A 103 4.81 14.11 9.56
CA PHE A 103 5.48 15.17 10.29
C PHE A 103 4.53 15.84 11.30
N GLY A 104 5.11 16.42 12.36
CA GLY A 104 4.37 17.17 13.38
C GLY A 104 4.35 18.66 13.05
N VAL A 105 3.32 19.37 13.50
CA VAL A 105 3.27 20.83 13.50
C VAL A 105 3.02 21.29 14.93
N GLY A 106 3.81 22.25 15.41
CA GLY A 106 3.69 22.83 16.76
C GLY A 106 4.38 22.02 17.87
N GLU A 107 3.69 21.78 18.98
CA GLU A 107 4.23 21.12 20.18
C GLU A 107 4.19 19.58 20.09
N VAL A 108 3.43 19.03 19.13
CA VAL A 108 3.32 17.59 18.90
C VAL A 108 4.64 17.05 18.35
N GLN A 109 5.36 16.19 19.09
CA GLN A 109 6.62 15.56 18.64
C GLN A 109 6.35 14.16 18.06
N VAL A 110 6.76 13.94 16.81
CA VAL A 110 6.74 12.61 16.17
C VAL A 110 8.00 11.84 16.58
N GLU A 111 7.86 10.59 17.05
CA GLU A 111 8.97 9.83 17.65
C GLU A 111 9.92 9.25 16.58
N LEU A 112 11.22 9.52 16.67
CA LEU A 112 12.24 9.07 15.70
C LEU A 112 12.43 7.53 15.67
N SER A 113 12.02 6.79 16.70
CA SER A 113 12.10 5.31 16.73
C SER A 113 11.11 4.62 15.78
N LEU A 114 10.21 5.40 15.16
CA LEU A 114 9.26 4.98 14.11
C LEU A 114 9.89 5.00 12.70
N LEU A 115 11.17 5.36 12.56
CA LEU A 115 11.77 5.78 11.29
C LEU A 115 12.53 4.71 10.50
N GLU A 116 12.78 3.51 11.04
CA GLU A 116 13.77 2.59 10.44
C GLU A 116 13.20 1.46 9.56
N ALA A 117 11.90 1.41 9.27
CA ALA A 117 11.35 0.32 8.45
C ALA A 117 10.28 0.76 7.43
N GLN A 118 10.42 1.94 6.85
CA GLN A 118 9.59 2.35 5.72
C GLN A 118 10.28 1.95 4.41
N GLU A 119 10.18 0.68 4.03
CA GLU A 119 10.57 0.23 2.69
C GLU A 119 9.37 0.20 1.76
N GLU A 120 9.18 1.32 1.08
CA GLU A 120 8.24 1.46 -0.02
C GLU A 120 8.93 1.25 -1.38
N SER A 121 8.61 0.15 -2.06
CA SER A 121 8.16 0.07 -3.46
C SER A 121 8.36 -1.35 -4.05
N GLU A 122 7.59 -1.69 -5.08
CA GLU A 122 7.65 -2.98 -5.79
C GLU A 122 9.09 -3.38 -6.18
N ILE A 123 9.63 -4.35 -5.44
CA ILE A 123 11.00 -4.90 -5.54
C ILE A 123 11.37 -5.49 -6.92
N THR A 124 10.42 -5.66 -7.85
CA THR A 124 10.65 -5.93 -9.29
C THR A 124 9.32 -6.08 -10.04
N PHE A 125 8.99 -5.16 -10.95
CA PHE A 125 7.81 -5.31 -11.82
C PHE A 125 8.09 -6.29 -12.98
N LEU A 126 7.75 -7.56 -12.76
CA LEU A 126 8.00 -8.67 -13.71
C LEU A 126 7.52 -8.43 -15.15
N PRO A 127 6.34 -7.81 -15.41
CA PRO A 127 5.89 -7.54 -16.78
C PRO A 127 6.84 -6.64 -17.57
N GLU A 128 7.48 -5.67 -16.92
CA GLU A 128 8.42 -4.75 -17.55
C GLU A 128 9.76 -5.43 -17.86
N ALA A 129 10.31 -6.20 -16.90
CA ALA A 129 11.48 -7.02 -17.17
C ALA A 129 11.25 -8.02 -18.33
N ALA A 130 10.07 -8.64 -18.38
CA ALA A 130 9.67 -9.53 -19.47
C ALA A 130 9.54 -8.80 -20.82
N ALA A 131 9.05 -7.56 -20.82
CA ALA A 131 8.93 -6.72 -22.01
C ALA A 131 10.29 -6.22 -22.54
N ARG A 132 11.25 -5.92 -21.65
CA ARG A 132 12.62 -5.50 -21.99
C ARG A 132 13.48 -6.66 -22.52
N PHE A 133 13.25 -7.88 -22.03
CA PHE A 133 14.09 -9.04 -22.31
C PHE A 133 14.32 -9.32 -23.81
N PRO A 134 13.31 -9.40 -24.69
CA PRO A 134 13.52 -9.61 -26.12
C PRO A 134 14.33 -8.49 -26.78
N GLY A 135 14.19 -7.26 -26.31
CA GLY A 135 14.92 -6.09 -26.79
C GLY A 135 16.41 -6.14 -26.43
N ILE A 136 16.73 -6.47 -25.17
CA ILE A 136 18.10 -6.64 -24.70
C ILE A 136 18.79 -7.79 -25.45
N VAL A 137 18.12 -8.93 -25.60
CA VAL A 137 18.66 -10.07 -26.38
C VAL A 137 18.88 -9.69 -27.84
N GLY A 138 17.89 -9.05 -28.46
CA GLY A 138 17.94 -8.68 -29.87
C GLY A 138 19.08 -7.70 -30.19
N GLN A 139 19.23 -6.63 -29.41
CA GLN A 139 20.30 -5.63 -29.64
C GLN A 139 21.70 -6.22 -29.44
N THR A 140 21.88 -7.07 -28.42
CA THR A 140 23.15 -7.76 -28.15
C THR A 140 23.53 -8.67 -29.32
N ILE A 141 22.58 -9.45 -29.84
CA ILE A 141 22.83 -10.32 -31.00
C ILE A 141 23.20 -9.50 -32.24
N VAL A 142 22.49 -8.41 -32.52
CA VAL A 142 22.73 -7.56 -33.69
C VAL A 142 24.13 -6.97 -33.63
N LEU A 143 24.47 -6.26 -32.55
CA LEU A 143 25.77 -5.61 -32.43
C LEU A 143 26.92 -6.62 -32.42
N GLY A 144 26.81 -7.68 -31.60
CA GLY A 144 27.82 -8.74 -31.52
C GLY A 144 28.04 -9.47 -32.84
N SER A 145 26.96 -9.74 -33.60
CA SER A 145 27.05 -10.36 -34.92
C SER A 145 27.73 -9.45 -35.94
N VAL A 146 27.45 -8.14 -35.92
CA VAL A 146 28.05 -7.17 -36.83
C VAL A 146 29.55 -7.01 -36.56
N ILE A 147 29.95 -6.88 -35.30
CA ILE A 147 31.37 -6.79 -34.92
C ILE A 147 32.10 -8.09 -35.30
N SER A 148 31.52 -9.24 -34.95
CA SER A 148 32.09 -10.56 -35.28
C SER A 148 32.23 -10.78 -36.79
N ALA A 149 31.26 -10.33 -37.58
CA ALA A 149 31.32 -10.36 -39.04
C ALA A 149 32.49 -9.54 -39.60
N ILE A 150 32.76 -8.36 -39.04
CA ILE A 150 33.86 -7.50 -39.48
C ILE A 150 35.22 -8.11 -39.11
N VAL A 151 35.38 -8.56 -37.86
CA VAL A 151 36.66 -9.02 -37.29
C VAL A 151 37.04 -10.42 -37.77
N ILE A 152 36.10 -11.36 -37.77
CA ILE A 152 36.38 -12.79 -38.02
C ILE A 152 36.22 -13.10 -39.52
N TRP A 153 35.04 -12.81 -40.07
CA TRP A 153 34.70 -13.16 -41.45
C TRP A 153 35.42 -12.26 -42.48
N GLY A 154 35.55 -10.97 -42.18
CA GLY A 154 36.20 -9.99 -43.04
C GLY A 154 37.65 -10.32 -43.43
N ALA A 155 38.40 -10.94 -42.52
CA ALA A 155 39.83 -11.20 -42.69
C ALA A 155 40.16 -12.53 -43.40
N GLN A 156 39.25 -13.51 -43.39
CA GLN A 156 39.47 -14.86 -43.93
C GLN A 156 38.92 -15.07 -45.34
N ARG A 157 38.05 -14.15 -45.81
CA ARG A 157 37.52 -14.12 -47.20
C ARG A 157 38.59 -14.20 -48.29
N ARG A 158 39.84 -13.77 -48.00
CA ARG A 158 40.94 -13.75 -48.98
C ARG A 158 41.58 -15.12 -49.22
N GLN A 159 41.28 -16.14 -48.41
CA GLN A 159 41.92 -17.46 -48.46
C GLN A 159 41.07 -18.55 -49.17
N LEU A 160 39.84 -18.28 -49.58
CA LEU A 160 39.01 -19.24 -50.33
C LEU A 160 39.16 -19.10 -51.85
N GLY A 161 39.10 -20.24 -52.55
CA GLY A 161 38.94 -20.30 -54.02
C GLY A 161 37.60 -19.68 -54.48
N LYS A 162 37.52 -19.24 -55.74
CA LYS A 162 36.37 -18.45 -56.26
C LYS A 162 35.02 -19.17 -56.15
N ASP A 163 34.97 -20.48 -56.38
CA ASP A 163 33.72 -21.24 -56.43
C ASP A 163 33.19 -21.60 -55.03
N ASP A 164 34.06 -22.14 -54.17
CA ASP A 164 33.75 -22.37 -52.75
C ASP A 164 33.35 -21.08 -52.03
N PHE A 165 34.03 -19.97 -52.35
CA PHE A 165 33.70 -18.67 -51.77
C PHE A 165 32.26 -18.23 -52.09
N ASN A 166 31.76 -18.45 -53.31
CA ASN A 166 30.41 -18.06 -53.68
C ASN A 166 29.34 -18.90 -52.96
N LEU A 167 29.57 -20.22 -52.83
CA LEU A 167 28.68 -21.13 -52.10
C LEU A 167 28.61 -20.75 -50.61
N VAL A 168 29.76 -20.59 -49.96
CA VAL A 168 29.84 -20.26 -48.53
C VAL A 168 29.27 -18.86 -48.25
N ASN A 169 29.55 -17.88 -49.10
CA ASN A 169 29.01 -16.52 -48.96
C ASN A 169 27.47 -16.48 -49.09
N ARG A 170 26.87 -17.35 -49.90
CA ARG A 170 25.41 -17.45 -50.02
C ARG A 170 24.78 -17.94 -48.71
N VAL A 171 25.32 -19.01 -48.11
CA VAL A 171 24.83 -19.55 -46.83
C VAL A 171 25.05 -18.56 -45.70
N TYR A 172 26.25 -17.98 -45.62
CA TYR A 172 26.60 -16.93 -44.67
C TYR A 172 25.57 -15.80 -44.69
N ARG A 173 25.31 -15.22 -45.88
CA ARG A 173 24.36 -14.12 -46.05
C ARG A 173 22.96 -14.48 -45.55
N LEU A 174 22.45 -15.67 -45.90
CA LEU A 174 21.11 -16.12 -45.48
C LEU A 174 21.02 -16.31 -43.97
N LYS A 175 22.03 -16.94 -43.35
CA LYS A 175 22.05 -17.18 -41.90
C LYS A 175 22.24 -15.88 -41.11
N PHE A 176 23.13 -15.00 -41.56
CA PHE A 176 23.34 -13.67 -40.98
C PHE A 176 22.08 -12.81 -41.07
N ALA A 177 21.46 -12.72 -42.25
CA ALA A 177 20.22 -11.98 -42.45
C ALA A 177 19.08 -12.55 -41.60
N LYS A 178 18.92 -13.88 -41.53
CA LYS A 178 17.90 -14.51 -40.70
C LYS A 178 18.09 -14.19 -39.20
N LEU A 179 19.31 -14.36 -38.68
CA LEU A 179 19.60 -14.11 -37.27
C LEU A 179 19.37 -12.64 -36.90
N THR A 180 19.95 -11.72 -37.67
CA THR A 180 19.81 -10.28 -37.42
C THR A 180 18.38 -9.78 -37.65
N GLY A 181 17.64 -10.34 -38.61
CA GLY A 181 16.25 -9.98 -38.87
C GLY A 181 15.32 -10.38 -37.72
N ILE A 182 15.44 -11.62 -37.23
CA ILE A 182 14.68 -12.08 -36.04
C ILE A 182 15.01 -11.20 -34.83
N SER A 183 16.29 -10.86 -34.65
CA SER A 183 16.73 -10.03 -33.53
C SER A 183 16.19 -8.60 -33.62
N LEU A 184 16.16 -7.99 -34.80
CA LEU A 184 15.59 -6.66 -35.00
C LEU A 184 14.06 -6.64 -34.82
N VAL A 185 13.37 -7.71 -35.21
CA VAL A 185 11.93 -7.85 -34.94
C VAL A 185 11.68 -8.01 -33.44
N ALA A 186 12.52 -8.75 -32.71
CA ALA A 186 12.44 -8.85 -31.26
C ALA A 186 12.65 -7.50 -30.57
N VAL A 187 13.63 -6.69 -31.02
CA VAL A 187 13.82 -5.31 -30.55
C VAL A 187 12.58 -4.46 -30.82
N LEU A 188 12.05 -4.50 -32.04
CA LEU A 188 10.87 -3.70 -32.40
C LEU A 188 9.65 -4.11 -31.57
N GLY A 189 9.41 -5.41 -31.42
CA GLY A 189 8.31 -5.94 -30.60
C GLY A 189 8.45 -5.54 -29.13
N SER A 190 9.65 -5.66 -28.57
CA SER A 190 9.96 -5.20 -27.21
C SER A 190 9.65 -3.72 -27.02
N ASN A 191 10.00 -2.86 -27.99
CA ASN A 191 9.70 -1.43 -27.90
C ASN A 191 8.18 -1.15 -27.84
N PHE A 192 7.36 -1.86 -28.62
CA PHE A 192 5.90 -1.71 -28.57
C PHE A 192 5.30 -2.27 -27.27
N ILE A 193 5.77 -3.44 -26.81
CA ILE A 193 5.29 -4.04 -25.56
C ILE A 193 5.61 -3.12 -24.39
N MET A 194 6.79 -2.50 -24.37
CA MET A 194 7.18 -1.57 -23.31
C MET A 194 6.27 -0.34 -23.24
N LEU A 195 5.97 0.30 -24.37
CA LEU A 195 5.01 1.40 -24.42
C LEU A 195 3.62 0.97 -23.94
N ALA A 196 3.19 -0.25 -24.29
CA ALA A 196 1.90 -0.80 -23.85
C ALA A 196 1.87 -1.11 -22.34
N VAL A 197 2.95 -1.68 -21.80
CA VAL A 197 3.10 -1.93 -20.36
C VAL A 197 3.03 -0.62 -19.59
N GLN A 198 3.69 0.43 -20.07
CA GLN A 198 3.66 1.73 -19.41
C GLN A 198 2.32 2.44 -19.54
N THR A 199 1.66 2.31 -20.70
CA THR A 199 0.27 2.80 -20.91
C THR A 199 -0.68 2.17 -19.89
N PHE A 200 -0.55 0.85 -19.67
CA PHE A 200 -1.34 0.14 -18.67
C PHE A 200 -0.99 0.59 -17.25
N ARG A 201 0.30 0.72 -16.92
CA ARG A 201 0.78 1.12 -15.59
C ARG A 201 0.33 2.55 -15.20
N LEU A 202 0.28 3.46 -16.16
CA LEU A 202 -0.12 4.85 -15.95
C LEU A 202 -1.62 5.10 -16.17
N GLU A 203 -2.39 4.07 -16.56
CA GLU A 203 -3.83 4.16 -16.88
C GLU A 203 -4.17 5.29 -17.87
N THR A 204 -3.23 5.61 -18.76
CA THR A 204 -3.32 6.77 -19.66
C THR A 204 -3.31 6.34 -21.14
N SER A 205 -3.39 7.29 -22.07
CA SER A 205 -3.32 6.97 -23.50
C SER A 205 -1.87 6.76 -23.97
N PRO A 206 -1.62 5.93 -25.00
CA PRO A 206 -0.27 5.77 -25.55
C PRO A 206 0.36 7.06 -26.09
N LEU A 207 -0.45 8.07 -26.43
CA LEU A 207 0.06 9.36 -26.88
C LEU A 207 0.65 10.13 -25.71
N ASP A 208 -0.03 10.16 -24.57
CA ASP A 208 0.44 10.83 -23.37
C ASP A 208 1.72 10.17 -22.82
N VAL A 209 1.80 8.83 -22.90
CA VAL A 209 3.04 8.11 -22.56
C VAL A 209 4.21 8.54 -23.44
N ILE A 210 4.01 8.74 -24.75
CA ILE A 210 5.09 9.16 -25.67
C ILE A 210 5.58 10.58 -25.37
N GLU A 211 4.73 11.43 -24.79
CA GLU A 211 5.10 12.79 -24.40
C GLU A 211 6.03 12.81 -23.16
N THR A 212 6.01 11.77 -22.33
CA THR A 212 6.96 11.61 -21.22
C THR A 212 8.41 11.45 -21.70
N ALA A 213 9.38 11.82 -20.85
CA ALA A 213 10.80 11.66 -21.16
C ALA A 213 11.19 10.20 -21.48
N PHE A 214 10.67 9.25 -20.70
CA PHE A 214 10.89 7.82 -20.92
C PHE A 214 10.25 7.34 -22.23
N GLY A 215 8.98 7.67 -22.48
CA GLY A 215 8.29 7.32 -23.72
C GLY A 215 8.96 7.91 -24.97
N GLY A 216 9.47 9.14 -24.88
CA GLY A 216 10.28 9.78 -25.91
C GLY A 216 11.55 9.00 -26.23
N THR A 217 12.23 8.44 -25.23
CA THR A 217 13.41 7.57 -25.42
C THR A 217 13.05 6.28 -26.15
N TRP A 218 11.92 5.65 -25.81
CA TRP A 218 11.40 4.47 -26.53
C TRP A 218 10.98 4.80 -27.97
N LEU A 219 10.43 5.99 -28.24
CA LEU A 219 10.13 6.45 -29.58
C LEU A 219 11.40 6.61 -30.42
N ILE A 220 12.45 7.26 -29.88
CA ILE A 220 13.76 7.37 -30.53
C ILE A 220 14.32 5.97 -30.84
N ARG A 221 14.26 5.07 -29.86
CA ARG A 221 14.68 3.67 -30.00
C ARG A 221 13.91 2.95 -31.11
N MET A 222 12.61 3.21 -31.24
CA MET A 222 11.77 2.68 -32.31
C MET A 222 12.18 3.21 -33.70
N ILE A 223 12.45 4.52 -33.82
CA ILE A 223 12.96 5.13 -35.06
C ILE A 223 14.30 4.51 -35.46
N ILE A 224 15.25 4.37 -34.52
CA ILE A 224 16.55 3.73 -34.77
C ILE A 224 16.36 2.27 -35.22
N THR A 225 15.43 1.54 -34.62
CA THR A 225 15.13 0.15 -34.99
C THR A 225 14.55 0.04 -36.40
N ILE A 226 13.69 0.98 -36.80
CA ILE A 226 13.17 1.08 -38.18
C ILE A 226 14.29 1.40 -39.18
N ILE A 227 15.21 2.30 -38.83
CA ILE A 227 16.41 2.59 -39.64
C ILE A 227 17.27 1.33 -39.79
N LEU A 228 17.49 0.58 -38.70
CA LEU A 228 18.22 -0.69 -38.72
C LEU A 228 17.55 -1.74 -39.62
N LEU A 229 16.22 -1.85 -39.59
CA LEU A 229 15.46 -2.71 -40.50
C LEU A 229 15.62 -2.27 -41.96
N GLY A 230 15.60 -0.96 -42.24
CA GLY A 230 15.89 -0.42 -43.58
C GLY A 230 17.29 -0.76 -44.08
N ILE A 231 18.31 -0.61 -43.22
CA ILE A 231 19.70 -1.02 -43.50
C ILE A 231 19.77 -2.53 -43.73
N TRP A 232 19.07 -3.32 -42.92
CA TRP A 232 19.00 -4.77 -43.03
C TRP A 232 18.44 -5.21 -44.39
N PHE A 233 17.30 -4.64 -44.83
CA PHE A 233 16.74 -4.89 -46.16
C PHE A 233 17.69 -4.47 -47.29
N TRP A 234 18.38 -3.33 -47.14
CA TRP A 234 19.40 -2.88 -48.09
C TRP A 234 20.57 -3.87 -48.20
N MET A 235 21.03 -4.42 -47.07
CA MET A 235 22.09 -5.42 -47.01
C MET A 235 21.66 -6.74 -47.65
N GLU A 236 20.42 -7.18 -47.46
CA GLU A 236 19.89 -8.43 -48.02
C GLU A 236 19.91 -8.42 -49.56
N ARG A 237 19.67 -7.26 -50.17
CA ARG A 237 19.71 -7.05 -51.63
C ARG A 237 21.14 -7.05 -52.20
N LYS A 238 22.19 -7.02 -51.37
CA LYS A 238 23.57 -7.05 -51.86
C LYS A 238 24.02 -8.49 -52.13
N PRO A 239 24.66 -8.77 -53.29
CA PRO A 239 25.11 -10.12 -53.61
C PRO A 239 26.25 -10.61 -52.72
N ARG A 240 27.00 -9.68 -52.11
CA ARG A 240 28.15 -9.97 -51.23
C ARG A 240 28.21 -8.97 -50.08
N LEU A 241 28.38 -9.48 -48.86
CA LEU A 241 28.57 -8.68 -47.64
C LEU A 241 30.08 -8.53 -47.37
N SER A 242 30.63 -7.37 -47.72
CA SER A 242 32.02 -7.00 -47.36
C SER A 242 32.03 -6.27 -46.02
N PRO A 243 33.16 -6.22 -45.28
CA PRO A 243 33.25 -5.47 -44.02
C PRO A 243 32.73 -4.04 -44.10
N LYS A 244 33.01 -3.31 -45.18
CA LYS A 244 32.51 -1.95 -45.41
C LYS A 244 30.97 -1.83 -45.43
N LYS A 245 30.26 -2.91 -45.77
CA LYS A 245 28.79 -2.93 -45.84
C LYS A 245 28.14 -3.20 -44.48
N HIS A 246 28.92 -3.63 -43.49
CA HIS A 246 28.46 -3.79 -42.11
C HIS A 246 28.55 -2.48 -41.31
N ILE A 247 29.30 -1.48 -41.79
CA ILE A 247 29.51 -0.20 -41.09
C ILE A 247 28.21 0.56 -40.79
N PRO A 248 27.24 0.71 -41.72
CA PRO A 248 26.00 1.42 -41.40
C PRO A 248 25.21 0.75 -40.27
N MET A 249 25.14 -0.59 -40.29
CA MET A 249 24.47 -1.36 -39.25
C MET A 249 25.21 -1.26 -37.91
N LEU A 250 26.55 -1.23 -37.93
CA LEU A 250 27.37 -1.05 -36.73
C LEU A 250 27.07 0.29 -36.06
N ILE A 251 27.12 1.39 -36.81
CA ILE A 251 26.86 2.74 -36.28
C ILE A 251 25.47 2.81 -35.66
N ALA A 252 24.44 2.39 -36.39
CA ALA A 252 23.07 2.42 -35.88
C ALA A 252 22.87 1.51 -34.65
N SER A 253 23.53 0.35 -34.60
CA SER A 253 23.46 -0.54 -33.42
C SER A 253 24.21 0.00 -32.19
N LEU A 254 25.26 0.81 -32.37
CA LEU A 254 25.93 1.49 -31.27
C LEU A 254 25.03 2.58 -30.67
N VAL A 255 24.36 3.35 -31.52
CA VAL A 255 23.35 4.34 -31.08
C VAL A 255 22.19 3.64 -30.36
N LEU A 256 21.76 2.46 -30.85
CA LEU A 256 20.71 1.68 -30.18
C LEU A 256 21.12 1.28 -28.75
N ILE A 257 22.34 0.75 -28.55
CA ILE A 257 22.78 0.38 -27.19
C ILE A 257 22.91 1.60 -26.29
N PHE A 258 23.32 2.76 -26.82
CA PHE A 258 23.39 3.99 -26.04
C PHE A 258 22.03 4.36 -25.39
N THR A 259 20.91 4.12 -26.09
CA THR A 259 19.58 4.33 -25.49
C THR A 259 19.32 3.44 -24.27
N THR A 260 19.95 2.27 -24.17
CA THR A 260 19.81 1.39 -22.99
C THR A 260 20.55 1.96 -21.79
N THR A 261 21.72 2.56 -22.01
CA THR A 261 22.49 3.23 -20.95
C THR A 261 21.79 4.47 -20.42
N MET A 262 21.03 5.18 -21.27
CA MET A 262 20.23 6.33 -20.83
C MET A 262 19.08 5.95 -19.89
N MET A 263 18.64 4.69 -19.90
CA MET A 263 17.54 4.16 -19.07
C MET A 263 18.04 3.18 -18.00
N GLY A 264 19.34 3.15 -17.72
CA GLY A 264 19.94 2.24 -16.73
C GLY A 264 20.46 2.99 -15.51
N HIS A 265 20.75 2.26 -14.43
CA HIS A 265 21.17 2.79 -13.12
C HIS A 265 22.36 3.76 -13.18
N GLY A 266 23.25 3.62 -14.18
CA GLY A 266 24.34 4.56 -14.39
C GLY A 266 23.90 5.98 -14.75
N ALA A 267 22.75 6.15 -15.40
CA ALA A 267 22.19 7.46 -15.75
C ALA A 267 21.51 8.15 -14.57
N ALA A 268 20.92 7.39 -13.65
CA ALA A 268 20.30 7.91 -12.43
C ALA A 268 21.32 8.57 -11.47
N THR A 269 22.60 8.23 -11.58
CA THR A 269 23.66 8.83 -10.76
C THR A 269 23.97 10.31 -11.09
N GLU A 270 23.46 10.81 -12.22
CA GLU A 270 23.83 12.10 -12.86
C GLU A 270 25.34 12.27 -13.16
N LEU A 271 26.16 11.27 -12.86
CA LEU A 271 27.59 11.26 -13.11
C LEU A 271 27.91 10.70 -14.50
N THR A 272 28.81 11.39 -15.20
CA THR A 272 29.26 10.93 -16.54
C THR A 272 30.06 9.62 -16.49
N ALA A 273 30.74 9.31 -15.39
CA ALA A 273 31.62 8.14 -15.29
C ALA A 273 30.85 6.80 -15.24
N PRO A 274 29.84 6.60 -14.36
CA PRO A 274 28.99 5.41 -14.37
C PRO A 274 28.29 5.18 -15.71
N MET A 275 27.78 6.24 -16.36
CA MET A 275 27.18 6.15 -17.70
C MET A 275 28.17 5.60 -18.75
N ILE A 276 29.41 6.11 -18.77
CA ILE A 276 30.44 5.62 -19.71
C ILE A 276 30.79 4.16 -19.41
N LEU A 277 30.93 3.80 -18.14
CA LEU A 277 31.23 2.43 -17.71
C LEU A 277 30.13 1.45 -18.11
N ASP A 278 28.87 1.81 -17.90
CA ASP A 278 27.71 1.01 -18.32
C ASP A 278 27.66 0.84 -19.84
N TYR A 279 27.83 1.91 -20.62
CA TYR A 279 27.86 1.83 -22.08
C TYR A 279 28.98 0.91 -22.59
N VAL A 280 30.18 1.02 -22.02
CA VAL A 280 31.32 0.14 -22.35
C VAL A 280 31.04 -1.31 -21.93
N HIS A 281 30.43 -1.53 -20.76
CA HIS A 281 30.04 -2.85 -20.29
C HIS A 281 29.03 -3.52 -21.25
N ASN A 282 27.97 -2.82 -21.62
CA ASN A 282 26.94 -3.31 -22.55
C ASN A 282 27.48 -3.59 -23.96
N LEU A 283 28.37 -2.74 -24.46
CA LEU A 283 29.08 -2.96 -25.73
C LEU A 283 29.88 -4.26 -25.70
N LEU A 284 30.69 -4.47 -24.65
CA LEU A 284 31.59 -5.62 -24.56
C LEU A 284 30.84 -6.92 -24.23
N ALA A 285 29.78 -6.85 -23.43
CA ALA A 285 28.85 -7.96 -23.23
C ALA A 285 28.22 -8.37 -24.56
N SER A 286 27.89 -7.40 -25.43
CA SER A 286 27.38 -7.67 -26.77
C SER A 286 28.42 -8.34 -27.68
N VAL A 287 29.69 -7.92 -27.61
CA VAL A 287 30.79 -8.59 -28.32
C VAL A 287 30.95 -10.04 -27.87
N TRP A 288 30.82 -10.30 -26.56
CA TRP A 288 30.95 -11.65 -25.99
C TRP A 288 29.76 -12.54 -26.34
N ILE A 289 28.56 -12.22 -25.82
CA ILE A 289 27.36 -13.06 -25.93
C ILE A 289 26.87 -13.10 -27.39
N GLY A 290 26.75 -11.94 -28.03
CA GLY A 290 26.36 -11.85 -29.44
C GLY A 290 27.39 -12.51 -30.37
N GLY A 291 28.66 -12.50 -29.99
CA GLY A 291 29.72 -13.24 -30.68
C GLY A 291 29.55 -14.76 -30.59
N VAL A 292 29.20 -15.31 -29.43
CA VAL A 292 28.90 -16.75 -29.22
C VAL A 292 27.75 -17.18 -30.10
N ILE A 293 26.68 -16.40 -30.12
CA ILE A 293 25.49 -16.66 -30.92
C ILE A 293 25.83 -16.62 -32.42
N PHE A 294 26.59 -15.60 -32.86
CA PHE A 294 27.05 -15.52 -34.25
C PHE A 294 27.91 -16.74 -34.64
N PHE A 295 28.86 -17.13 -33.79
CA PHE A 295 29.75 -18.25 -34.07
C PHE A 295 28.97 -19.58 -34.17
N GLY A 296 28.02 -19.82 -33.26
CA GLY A 296 27.25 -21.06 -33.20
C GLY A 296 26.12 -21.18 -34.22
N PHE A 297 25.47 -20.07 -34.58
CA PHE A 297 24.27 -20.09 -35.44
C PHE A 297 24.51 -19.57 -36.86
N VAL A 298 25.58 -18.79 -37.09
CA VAL A 298 25.95 -18.30 -38.43
C VAL A 298 27.22 -18.97 -38.92
N LEU A 299 28.32 -18.83 -38.19
CA LEU A 299 29.65 -19.21 -38.69
C LEU A 299 29.81 -20.73 -38.84
N LEU A 300 29.57 -21.50 -37.77
CA LEU A 300 29.69 -22.96 -37.81
C LEU A 300 28.74 -23.60 -38.85
N PRO A 301 27.43 -23.29 -38.88
CA PRO A 301 26.54 -23.84 -39.90
C PRO A 301 26.93 -23.46 -41.33
N THR A 302 27.55 -22.30 -41.52
CA THR A 302 28.09 -21.86 -42.82
C THR A 302 29.26 -22.74 -43.25
N LEU A 303 30.21 -23.00 -42.35
CA LEU A 303 31.38 -23.85 -42.59
C LEU A 303 31.03 -25.34 -42.71
N ALA A 304 29.88 -25.76 -42.17
CA ALA A 304 29.43 -27.15 -42.22
C ALA A 304 29.25 -27.68 -43.65
N ASN A 305 28.96 -26.80 -44.61
CA ASN A 305 28.72 -27.12 -46.03
C ASN A 305 30.01 -27.27 -46.86
N LEU A 306 31.18 -27.08 -46.26
CA LEU A 306 32.47 -27.34 -46.91
C LEU A 306 32.84 -28.82 -46.75
N GLU A 307 33.42 -29.42 -47.80
CA GLU A 307 33.87 -30.82 -47.77
C GLU A 307 35.35 -30.96 -47.37
N GLY A 308 35.68 -32.09 -46.73
CA GLY A 308 37.06 -32.52 -46.47
C GLY A 308 37.87 -31.64 -45.51
N ILE A 309 39.17 -31.50 -45.81
CA ILE A 309 40.18 -30.87 -44.96
C ILE A 309 39.96 -29.35 -44.84
N TYR A 310 39.42 -28.69 -45.88
CA TYR A 310 39.20 -27.24 -45.90
C TYR A 310 38.26 -26.76 -44.79
N LYS A 311 37.22 -27.53 -44.47
CA LYS A 311 36.31 -27.27 -43.34
C LYS A 311 37.04 -27.20 -42.00
N VAL A 312 37.96 -28.13 -41.77
CA VAL A 312 38.75 -28.20 -40.53
C VAL A 312 39.75 -27.04 -40.48
N LYS A 313 40.43 -26.75 -41.59
CA LYS A 313 41.40 -25.65 -41.69
C LYS A 313 40.75 -24.30 -41.39
N LEU A 314 39.62 -23.97 -42.04
CA LEU A 314 38.94 -22.69 -41.83
C LEU A 314 38.41 -22.54 -40.39
N THR A 315 37.86 -23.62 -39.82
CA THR A 315 37.37 -23.60 -38.43
C THR A 315 38.50 -23.34 -37.45
N LEU A 316 39.65 -24.01 -37.62
CA LEU A 316 40.84 -23.81 -36.79
C LEU A 316 41.46 -22.42 -36.97
N ALA A 317 41.38 -21.82 -38.16
CA ALA A 317 41.94 -20.50 -38.41
C ALA A 317 41.08 -19.36 -37.82
N MET A 318 39.78 -19.59 -37.62
CA MET A 318 38.84 -18.61 -37.06
C MET A 318 38.76 -18.65 -35.53
N LEU A 319 38.97 -19.82 -34.92
CA LEU A 319 38.79 -20.04 -33.48
C LEU A 319 39.73 -19.19 -32.58
N PRO A 320 41.05 -19.09 -32.84
CA PRO A 320 41.95 -18.26 -32.02
C PRO A 320 41.65 -16.76 -32.13
N ARG A 321 41.15 -16.29 -33.28
CA ARG A 321 40.79 -14.86 -33.44
C ARG A 321 39.56 -14.51 -32.64
N TYR A 322 38.58 -15.41 -32.66
CA TYR A 322 37.38 -15.30 -31.87
C TYR A 322 37.67 -15.36 -30.36
N SER A 323 38.47 -16.33 -29.93
CA SER A 323 38.93 -16.46 -28.54
C SER A 323 39.70 -15.23 -28.05
N GLY A 324 40.61 -14.68 -28.86
CA GLY A 324 41.34 -13.46 -28.52
C GLY A 324 40.44 -12.23 -28.35
N MET A 325 39.44 -12.06 -29.22
CA MET A 325 38.46 -10.98 -29.11
C MET A 325 37.63 -11.08 -27.82
N ILE A 326 37.13 -12.27 -27.47
CA ILE A 326 36.40 -12.50 -26.22
C ILE A 326 37.29 -12.28 -25.01
N THR A 327 38.55 -12.72 -25.05
CA THR A 327 39.45 -12.57 -23.91
C THR A 327 39.71 -11.10 -23.58
N ILE A 328 39.88 -10.24 -24.60
CA ILE A 328 39.98 -8.79 -24.41
C ILE A 328 38.68 -8.23 -23.80
N ALA A 329 37.53 -8.61 -24.36
CA ALA A 329 36.23 -8.15 -23.86
C ALA A 329 36.03 -8.55 -22.39
N LEU A 330 36.35 -9.80 -22.04
CA LEU A 330 36.25 -10.33 -20.67
C LEU A 330 37.17 -9.60 -19.69
N GLY A 331 38.41 -9.29 -20.10
CA GLY A 331 39.35 -8.54 -19.26
C GLY A 331 38.85 -7.16 -18.89
N ILE A 332 38.19 -6.47 -19.83
CA ILE A 332 37.58 -5.16 -19.56
C ILE A 332 36.27 -5.32 -18.76
N LEU A 333 35.45 -6.33 -19.03
CA LEU A 333 34.21 -6.59 -18.27
C LEU A 333 34.47 -6.88 -16.78
N ILE A 334 35.58 -7.56 -16.45
CA ILE A 334 36.03 -7.80 -15.07
C ILE A 334 36.38 -6.49 -14.35
N ILE A 335 36.73 -5.44 -15.09
CA ILE A 335 36.99 -4.11 -14.53
C ILE A 335 35.68 -3.32 -14.46
N THR A 336 34.98 -3.19 -15.58
CA THR A 336 33.81 -2.29 -15.66
C THR A 336 32.65 -2.75 -14.80
N GLY A 337 32.42 -4.06 -14.63
CA GLY A 337 31.32 -4.57 -13.80
C GLY A 337 31.46 -4.20 -12.31
N PRO A 338 32.53 -4.64 -11.62
CA PRO A 338 32.71 -4.31 -10.20
C PRO A 338 32.95 -2.83 -9.93
N THR A 339 33.57 -2.08 -10.86
CA THR A 339 33.69 -0.62 -10.73
C THR A 339 32.35 0.08 -10.88
N LEU A 340 31.48 -0.36 -11.80
CA LEU A 340 30.12 0.17 -11.89
C LEU A 340 29.34 -0.13 -10.61
N LEU A 341 29.45 -1.36 -10.08
CA LEU A 341 28.81 -1.72 -8.81
C LEU A 341 29.31 -0.83 -7.67
N TRP A 342 30.61 -0.55 -7.57
CA TRP A 342 31.16 0.36 -6.55
C TRP A 342 30.58 1.79 -6.58
N PHE A 343 30.21 2.29 -7.77
CA PHE A 343 29.53 3.59 -7.90
C PHE A 343 28.04 3.53 -7.54
N LEU A 344 27.45 2.34 -7.55
CA LEU A 344 26.02 2.15 -7.29
C LEU A 344 25.76 1.71 -5.85
N GLU A 345 26.52 0.74 -5.36
CA GLU A 345 26.46 0.20 -4.00
C GLU A 345 27.87 -0.21 -3.53
N SER A 346 28.27 0.28 -2.36
CA SER A 346 29.58 0.02 -1.77
C SER A 346 29.51 -0.67 -0.41
N ASP A 347 28.33 -0.83 0.16
CA ASP A 347 28.10 -1.62 1.35
C ASP A 347 28.04 -3.11 0.99
N VAL A 348 28.88 -3.92 1.64
CA VAL A 348 28.97 -5.35 1.36
C VAL A 348 27.81 -6.11 2.01
N ASP A 349 27.38 -5.70 3.20
CA ASP A 349 26.34 -6.40 3.96
C ASP A 349 24.97 -6.21 3.31
N SER A 350 24.64 -4.95 2.98
CA SER A 350 23.44 -4.59 2.21
C SER A 350 23.43 -5.32 0.86
N LEU A 351 24.57 -5.39 0.16
CA LEU A 351 24.69 -6.12 -1.11
C LEU A 351 24.53 -7.65 -0.94
N THR A 352 24.90 -8.26 0.18
CA THR A 352 24.75 -9.73 0.33
C THR A 352 23.35 -10.15 0.74
N ASN A 353 22.66 -9.30 1.49
CA ASN A 353 21.38 -9.63 2.08
C ASN A 353 20.19 -9.18 1.19
N SER A 354 20.45 -8.40 0.12
CA SER A 354 19.44 -7.89 -0.83
C SER A 354 19.09 -8.83 -2.00
N THR A 355 17.90 -8.64 -2.57
CA THR A 355 17.43 -9.26 -3.82
C THR A 355 18.30 -8.84 -5.00
N TYR A 356 18.65 -7.56 -5.09
CA TYR A 356 19.60 -7.04 -6.09
C TYR A 356 20.94 -7.76 -6.02
N GLY A 357 21.48 -7.94 -4.81
CA GLY A 357 22.65 -8.75 -4.50
C GLY A 357 22.56 -10.18 -5.04
N SER A 358 21.46 -10.85 -4.74
CA SER A 358 21.17 -12.21 -5.20
C SER A 358 21.16 -12.33 -6.73
N LEU A 359 20.59 -11.35 -7.44
CA LEU A 359 20.61 -11.29 -8.91
C LEU A 359 22.02 -11.06 -9.48
N ILE A 360 22.85 -10.24 -8.83
CA ILE A 360 24.27 -10.07 -9.20
C ILE A 360 25.03 -11.38 -9.03
N ILE A 361 24.84 -12.08 -7.91
CA ILE A 361 25.47 -13.39 -7.66
C ILE A 361 25.05 -14.39 -8.76
N ALA A 362 23.77 -14.43 -9.12
CA ALA A 362 23.28 -15.28 -10.21
C ALA A 362 23.92 -14.92 -11.57
N LYS A 363 24.06 -13.63 -11.90
CA LYS A 363 24.72 -13.14 -13.12
C LYS A 363 26.20 -13.56 -13.16
N ILE A 364 26.92 -13.42 -12.05
CA ILE A 364 28.33 -13.84 -11.92
C ILE A 364 28.47 -15.35 -12.09
N MET A 365 27.59 -16.15 -11.48
CA MET A 365 27.61 -17.61 -11.60
C MET A 365 27.38 -18.07 -13.05
N LEU A 366 26.41 -17.49 -13.76
CA LEU A 366 26.18 -17.77 -15.18
C LEU A 366 27.37 -17.35 -16.05
N ALA A 367 28.00 -16.21 -15.75
CA ALA A 367 29.20 -15.76 -16.44
C ALA A 367 30.38 -16.72 -16.24
N ILE A 368 30.59 -17.22 -15.02
CA ILE A 368 31.63 -18.23 -14.71
C ILE A 368 31.39 -19.52 -15.51
N VAL A 369 30.14 -19.98 -15.62
CA VAL A 369 29.79 -21.15 -16.44
C VAL A 369 30.15 -20.91 -17.91
N MET A 370 29.86 -19.72 -18.46
CA MET A 370 30.25 -19.35 -19.83
C MET A 370 31.78 -19.31 -20.02
N ILE A 371 32.52 -18.74 -19.06
CA ILE A 371 33.99 -18.73 -19.09
C ILE A 371 34.52 -20.18 -19.05
N GLY A 372 33.90 -21.06 -18.26
CA GLY A 372 34.20 -22.48 -18.21
C GLY A 372 34.01 -23.18 -19.57
N PHE A 373 32.94 -22.87 -20.29
CA PHE A 373 32.76 -23.31 -21.68
C PHE A 373 33.89 -22.78 -22.58
N GLY A 374 34.21 -21.49 -22.51
CA GLY A 374 35.34 -20.86 -23.21
C GLY A 374 36.65 -21.61 -23.02
N ALA A 375 37.02 -21.88 -21.76
CA ALA A 375 38.22 -22.64 -21.39
C ALA A 375 38.16 -24.08 -21.93
N PHE A 376 37.01 -24.74 -21.85
CA PHE A 376 36.82 -26.08 -22.41
C PHE A 376 37.07 -26.12 -23.93
N TYR A 377 36.62 -25.13 -24.70
CA TYR A 377 36.92 -25.05 -26.13
C TYR A 377 38.42 -24.88 -26.40
N GLN A 378 39.06 -23.97 -25.66
CA GLN A 378 40.45 -23.61 -25.90
C GLN A 378 41.43 -24.71 -25.46
N PHE A 379 41.17 -25.41 -24.35
CA PHE A 379 42.09 -26.44 -23.85
C PHE A 379 41.78 -27.83 -24.39
N LYS A 380 40.50 -28.21 -24.52
CA LYS A 380 40.13 -29.58 -24.90
C LYS A 380 39.85 -29.71 -26.38
N ILE A 381 38.96 -28.87 -26.91
CA ILE A 381 38.51 -29.02 -28.30
C ILE A 381 39.59 -28.58 -29.29
N GLN A 382 40.20 -27.42 -29.08
CA GLN A 382 41.27 -26.92 -29.96
C GLN A 382 42.50 -27.85 -29.93
N SER A 383 42.96 -28.27 -28.75
CA SER A 383 44.10 -29.18 -28.62
C SER A 383 43.84 -30.54 -29.29
N GLN A 384 42.63 -31.09 -29.12
CA GLN A 384 42.25 -32.36 -29.76
C GLN A 384 42.10 -32.21 -31.28
N ALA A 385 41.61 -31.06 -31.76
CA ALA A 385 41.49 -30.75 -33.18
C ALA A 385 42.87 -30.69 -33.87
N GLU A 386 43.84 -30.02 -33.24
CA GLU A 386 45.22 -29.94 -33.74
C GLU A 386 45.91 -31.31 -33.78
N ARG A 387 45.76 -32.12 -32.71
CA ARG A 387 46.29 -33.51 -32.68
C ARG A 387 45.69 -34.39 -33.77
N ASN A 388 44.40 -34.24 -34.04
CA ASN A 388 43.72 -35.00 -35.10
C ASN A 388 44.13 -34.54 -36.51
N LEU A 389 44.38 -33.24 -36.70
CA LEU A 389 44.93 -32.69 -37.95
C LEU A 389 46.31 -33.29 -38.25
N ASN A 390 47.20 -33.34 -37.24
CA ASN A 390 48.55 -33.91 -37.37
C ASN A 390 48.57 -35.43 -37.56
N SER A 391 47.50 -36.15 -37.16
CA SER A 391 47.39 -37.61 -37.28
C SER A 391 46.49 -38.08 -38.43
N GLY A 392 45.99 -37.16 -39.27
CA GLY A 392 45.14 -37.48 -40.43
C GLY A 392 43.74 -38.01 -40.10
N LYS A 393 43.28 -37.90 -38.84
CA LYS A 393 41.95 -38.36 -38.40
C LYS A 393 40.89 -37.28 -38.58
N ALA A 394 39.70 -37.65 -39.05
CA ALA A 394 38.60 -36.72 -39.27
C ALA A 394 38.13 -36.05 -37.96
N PHE A 395 38.20 -34.72 -37.90
CA PHE A 395 37.68 -33.92 -36.79
C PHE A 395 36.15 -33.93 -36.80
N THR A 396 35.52 -34.37 -35.71
CA THR A 396 34.05 -34.46 -35.62
C THR A 396 33.44 -33.10 -35.27
N PHE A 397 32.95 -32.40 -36.29
CA PHE A 397 32.30 -31.08 -36.19
C PHE A 397 31.16 -30.98 -35.15
N ASN A 398 30.42 -32.08 -34.94
CA ASN A 398 29.32 -32.15 -33.97
C ASN A 398 29.76 -31.98 -32.50
N ARG A 399 31.05 -32.20 -32.19
CA ARG A 399 31.60 -31.97 -30.83
C ARG A 399 31.74 -30.48 -30.48
N LEU A 400 31.70 -29.58 -31.47
CA LEU A 400 31.79 -28.13 -31.28
C LEU A 400 30.41 -27.46 -31.29
N SER A 401 29.48 -27.94 -32.10
CA SER A 401 28.16 -27.31 -32.28
C SER A 401 27.23 -27.41 -31.07
N LYS A 402 27.17 -28.56 -30.38
CA LYS A 402 26.21 -28.74 -29.27
C LYS A 402 26.58 -27.91 -28.03
N PRO A 403 27.83 -27.93 -27.55
CA PRO A 403 28.22 -27.12 -26.40
C PRO A 403 28.06 -25.62 -26.68
N LEU A 404 28.33 -25.17 -27.91
CA LEU A 404 28.29 -23.74 -28.25
C LEU A 404 26.85 -23.21 -28.29
N LYS A 405 25.89 -24.06 -28.66
CA LYS A 405 24.47 -23.73 -28.51
C LYS A 405 24.05 -23.71 -27.03
N ALA A 406 24.60 -24.58 -26.20
CA ALA A 406 24.36 -24.54 -24.75
C ALA A 406 24.92 -23.26 -24.14
N GLU A 407 26.15 -22.86 -24.48
CA GLU A 407 26.75 -21.59 -24.05
C GLU A 407 25.92 -20.38 -24.52
N ALA A 408 25.40 -20.41 -25.76
CA ALA A 408 24.49 -19.38 -26.23
C ALA A 408 23.19 -19.30 -25.41
N MET A 409 22.63 -20.44 -24.97
CA MET A 409 21.45 -20.46 -24.10
C MET A 409 21.77 -19.90 -22.71
N VAL A 410 22.94 -20.23 -22.14
CA VAL A 410 23.41 -19.63 -20.87
C VAL A 410 23.58 -18.12 -21.02
N GLY A 411 24.11 -17.65 -22.15
CA GLY A 411 24.22 -16.22 -22.45
C GLY A 411 22.86 -15.52 -22.57
N ILE A 412 21.85 -16.17 -23.15
CA ILE A 412 20.48 -15.66 -23.19
C ILE A 412 19.86 -15.62 -21.79
N ALA A 413 20.06 -16.67 -20.97
CA ALA A 413 19.60 -16.69 -19.58
C ALA A 413 20.27 -15.58 -18.74
N LEU A 414 21.56 -15.33 -18.96
CA LEU A 414 22.29 -14.23 -18.33
C LEU A 414 21.67 -12.87 -18.70
N LEU A 415 21.30 -12.65 -19.97
CA LEU A 415 20.58 -11.45 -20.38
C LEU A 415 19.16 -11.36 -19.77
N GLY A 416 18.55 -12.48 -19.40
CA GLY A 416 17.32 -12.52 -18.61
C GLY A 416 17.50 -11.98 -17.20
N ILE A 417 18.57 -12.40 -16.52
CA ILE A 417 18.96 -11.84 -15.22
C ILE A 417 19.28 -10.34 -15.34
N VAL A 418 19.92 -9.92 -16.44
CA VAL A 418 20.15 -8.48 -16.70
C VAL A 418 18.84 -7.72 -16.87
N ALA A 419 17.83 -8.29 -17.54
CA ALA A 419 16.53 -7.64 -17.67
C ALA A 419 15.82 -7.45 -16.32
N LEU A 420 16.01 -8.39 -15.37
CA LEU A 420 15.54 -8.27 -13.99
C LEU A 420 16.34 -7.21 -13.22
N LEU A 421 17.68 -7.21 -13.32
CA LEU A 421 18.57 -6.27 -12.62
C LEU A 421 18.32 -4.80 -13.01
N VAL A 422 17.99 -4.55 -14.28
CA VAL A 422 17.68 -3.18 -14.75
C VAL A 422 16.30 -2.71 -14.25
N ASN A 423 15.51 -3.60 -13.63
CA ASN A 423 14.18 -3.32 -13.11
C ASN A 423 14.08 -3.52 -11.59
N SER A 424 15.18 -3.84 -10.92
CA SER A 424 15.24 -3.99 -9.46
C SER A 424 15.84 -2.73 -8.83
N SER A 425 15.32 -2.37 -7.66
CA SER A 425 15.87 -1.40 -6.72
C SER A 425 17.31 -1.74 -6.32
N LEU A 426 18.04 -0.73 -5.80
CA LEU A 426 19.37 -0.91 -5.24
C LEU A 426 19.28 -1.31 -3.74
N PRO A 427 20.31 -1.98 -3.18
CA PRO A 427 20.28 -2.54 -1.83
C PRO A 427 20.03 -1.54 -0.69
N ALA A 428 20.47 -0.29 -0.84
CA ALA A 428 20.25 0.78 0.13
C ALA A 428 18.76 1.07 0.48
N GLY A 429 17.80 0.44 -0.20
CA GLY A 429 16.37 0.49 0.13
C GLY A 429 15.71 -0.87 0.36
N GLU A 430 16.47 -1.92 0.72
CA GLU A 430 15.93 -3.29 0.96
C GLU A 430 16.16 -3.89 2.38
N ILE A 431 16.91 -3.26 3.32
CA ILE A 431 17.12 -3.82 4.67
C ILE A 431 17.39 -2.79 5.80
N GLN A 432 16.56 -2.80 6.86
CA GLN A 432 16.95 -2.65 8.29
C GLN A 432 15.80 -3.14 9.21
N THR A 433 16.02 -4.15 10.09
CA THR A 433 15.06 -4.55 11.14
C THR A 433 15.76 -5.04 12.42
N VAL A 434 15.28 -4.58 13.59
CA VAL A 434 15.61 -5.12 14.93
C VAL A 434 14.33 -5.10 15.79
N ASP A 435 14.11 -6.14 16.59
CA ASP A 435 12.82 -6.53 17.17
C ASP A 435 12.73 -6.31 18.70
N ALA A 436 11.56 -5.91 19.23
CA ALA A 436 11.26 -5.85 20.68
C ALA A 436 9.75 -5.85 21.03
N GLN A 437 9.35 -6.72 21.99
CA GLN A 437 7.98 -7.02 22.44
C GLN A 437 7.43 -6.11 23.57
N SER A 438 6.10 -5.80 23.60
CA SER A 438 5.29 -5.76 24.84
C SER A 438 3.75 -5.79 24.68
N THR A 439 3.10 -6.30 25.74
CA THR A 439 1.69 -6.43 26.24
C THR A 439 0.45 -5.99 25.43
N THR A 440 -0.57 -6.86 25.47
CA THR A 440 -1.69 -7.12 24.51
C THR A 440 -3.00 -6.31 24.74
N LEU A 441 -3.55 -5.69 23.69
CA LEU A 441 -4.89 -5.04 23.63
C LEU A 441 -5.44 -5.11 22.19
N GLY A 442 -6.20 -6.13 21.76
CA GLY A 442 -6.38 -6.39 20.31
C GLY A 442 -7.62 -7.16 19.83
N PHE A 443 -7.78 -7.26 18.51
CA PHE A 443 -8.79 -8.04 17.80
C PHE A 443 -8.42 -9.53 17.80
N SER A 444 -9.40 -10.44 17.90
CA SER A 444 -9.19 -11.84 17.55
C SER A 444 -10.47 -12.47 16.97
N SER A 445 -10.33 -13.25 15.91
CA SER A 445 -11.46 -13.92 15.26
C SER A 445 -11.03 -15.19 14.53
N THR A 446 -11.95 -16.14 14.39
CA THR A 446 -11.79 -17.33 13.56
C THR A 446 -12.62 -17.20 12.30
N LEU A 447 -11.98 -17.17 11.14
CA LEU A 447 -12.60 -17.03 9.83
C LEU A 447 -12.47 -18.33 9.04
N PHE A 448 -13.42 -18.58 8.12
CA PHE A 448 -13.47 -19.80 7.33
C PHE A 448 -13.58 -19.49 5.84
N SER A 449 -12.85 -20.26 5.02
CA SER A 449 -13.08 -20.41 3.58
C SER A 449 -13.71 -21.78 3.28
N GLU A 450 -13.80 -22.18 2.00
CA GLU A 450 -14.36 -23.49 1.63
C GLU A 450 -13.57 -24.67 2.22
N GLN A 451 -12.24 -24.52 2.37
CA GLN A 451 -11.35 -25.62 2.78
C GLN A 451 -10.34 -25.24 3.87
N ALA A 452 -10.23 -23.97 4.22
CA ALA A 452 -9.29 -23.47 5.22
C ALA A 452 -10.00 -22.72 6.35
N LYS A 453 -9.35 -22.75 7.52
CA LYS A 453 -9.72 -22.01 8.72
C LYS A 453 -8.53 -21.09 9.06
N PHE A 454 -8.83 -19.82 9.34
CA PHE A 454 -7.89 -18.76 9.68
C PHE A 454 -8.20 -18.26 11.08
N ASP A 455 -7.35 -18.55 12.06
CA ASP A 455 -7.42 -17.93 13.38
C ASP A 455 -6.55 -16.67 13.35
N VAL A 456 -7.17 -15.50 13.47
CA VAL A 456 -6.54 -14.18 13.29
C VAL A 456 -6.54 -13.41 14.60
N SER A 457 -5.48 -12.66 14.87
CA SER A 457 -5.44 -11.64 15.91
C SER A 457 -4.72 -10.37 15.44
N VAL A 458 -5.15 -9.20 15.87
CA VAL A 458 -4.50 -7.90 15.60
C VAL A 458 -4.23 -7.21 16.92
N ILE A 459 -2.96 -7.06 17.31
CA ILE A 459 -2.57 -6.62 18.66
C ILE A 459 -1.41 -5.59 18.61
N PRO A 460 -1.53 -4.39 19.22
CA PRO A 460 -2.79 -3.86 19.70
C PRO A 460 -3.78 -3.63 18.53
N LEU A 461 -5.03 -3.21 18.80
CA LEU A 461 -5.98 -2.75 17.78
C LEU A 461 -6.29 -1.27 18.04
N GLY A 462 -5.46 -0.38 17.49
CA GLY A 462 -5.55 1.06 17.69
C GLY A 462 -4.82 1.86 16.61
N VAL A 463 -4.99 3.19 16.66
CA VAL A 463 -4.23 4.10 15.79
C VAL A 463 -2.75 4.01 16.18
N GLY A 464 -1.86 3.86 15.21
CA GLY A 464 -0.45 3.55 15.45
C GLY A 464 -0.10 2.11 15.08
N SER A 465 0.87 1.50 15.77
CA SER A 465 1.42 0.19 15.44
C SER A 465 0.57 -0.96 15.97
N ASN A 466 0.36 -1.99 15.15
CA ASN A 466 -0.44 -3.17 15.42
C ASN A 466 0.24 -4.39 14.79
N THR A 467 0.16 -5.56 15.40
CA THR A 467 0.69 -6.82 14.84
C THR A 467 -0.46 -7.74 14.47
N ILE A 468 -0.53 -8.16 13.21
CA ILE A 468 -1.49 -9.17 12.74
C ILE A 468 -0.85 -10.55 12.81
N SER A 469 -1.37 -11.42 13.66
CA SER A 469 -0.98 -12.82 13.75
C SER A 469 -2.07 -13.73 13.15
N VAL A 470 -1.69 -14.70 12.33
CA VAL A 470 -2.61 -15.60 11.63
C VAL A 470 -2.13 -17.05 11.74
N LEU A 471 -3.02 -17.93 12.19
CA LEU A 471 -2.84 -19.38 12.19
C LEU A 471 -3.75 -20.00 11.13
N THR A 472 -3.19 -20.86 10.29
CA THR A 472 -3.93 -21.55 9.21
C THR A 472 -4.06 -23.04 9.48
N SER A 473 -5.27 -23.55 9.31
CA SER A 473 -5.59 -24.98 9.43
C SER A 473 -6.70 -25.36 8.45
N ASN A 474 -6.98 -26.64 8.31
CA ASN A 474 -8.17 -27.10 7.60
C ASN A 474 -9.42 -26.91 8.49
N VAL A 475 -10.60 -27.09 7.91
CA VAL A 475 -11.88 -26.93 8.64
C VAL A 475 -12.03 -27.91 9.83
N SER A 476 -11.25 -29.01 9.86
CA SER A 476 -11.21 -29.98 10.97
C SER A 476 -10.13 -29.68 12.02
N GLY A 477 -9.36 -28.59 11.86
CA GLY A 477 -8.29 -28.17 12.76
C GLY A 477 -6.93 -28.82 12.53
N GLU A 478 -6.75 -29.61 11.46
CA GLU A 478 -5.44 -30.18 11.11
C GLU A 478 -4.66 -29.22 10.20
N GLN A 479 -3.33 -29.24 10.30
CA GLN A 479 -2.47 -28.35 9.51
C GLN A 479 -2.55 -28.62 8.00
N LEU A 480 -2.61 -27.55 7.21
CA LEU A 480 -2.56 -27.62 5.74
C LEU A 480 -1.12 -27.84 5.27
N SER A 481 -0.78 -29.08 4.91
CA SER A 481 0.59 -29.47 4.51
C SER A 481 1.07 -28.90 3.17
N ASP A 482 0.18 -28.29 2.39
CA ASP A 482 0.45 -27.79 1.05
C ASP A 482 0.53 -26.25 0.97
N ILE A 483 0.49 -25.55 2.10
CA ILE A 483 0.70 -24.10 2.16
C ILE A 483 2.16 -23.77 1.81
N SER A 484 2.35 -22.84 0.86
CA SER A 484 3.65 -22.27 0.51
C SER A 484 3.91 -20.90 1.14
N GLY A 485 2.89 -20.25 1.69
CA GLY A 485 2.97 -18.94 2.32
C GLY A 485 1.59 -18.33 2.57
N LEU A 486 1.55 -17.23 3.30
CA LEU A 486 0.36 -16.43 3.56
C LEU A 486 0.60 -15.01 3.04
N LYS A 487 -0.41 -14.38 2.45
CA LYS A 487 -0.40 -12.93 2.19
C LYS A 487 -1.42 -12.29 3.10
N ILE A 488 -1.06 -11.19 3.73
CA ILE A 488 -2.01 -10.34 4.45
C ILE A 488 -1.95 -8.97 3.78
N LYS A 489 -3.10 -8.37 3.48
CA LYS A 489 -3.18 -7.01 2.95
C LYS A 489 -4.13 -6.19 3.79
N VAL A 490 -3.80 -4.92 3.97
CA VAL A 490 -4.64 -3.95 4.69
C VAL A 490 -5.01 -2.81 3.76
N SER A 491 -6.25 -2.36 3.82
CA SER A 491 -6.75 -1.27 2.97
C SER A 491 -7.76 -0.41 3.72
N ASN A 492 -8.04 0.76 3.18
CA ASN A 492 -9.20 1.56 3.60
C ASN A 492 -9.92 2.06 2.34
N PRO A 493 -10.84 1.24 1.78
CA PRO A 493 -11.55 1.59 0.54
C PRO A 493 -12.36 2.88 0.65
N GLN A 494 -12.90 3.18 1.84
CA GLN A 494 -13.70 4.38 2.08
C GLN A 494 -12.89 5.68 1.90
N ARG A 495 -11.59 5.63 2.25
CA ARG A 495 -10.65 6.74 2.08
C ARG A 495 -9.78 6.61 0.82
N GLY A 496 -10.04 5.62 -0.03
CA GLY A 496 -9.29 5.37 -1.27
C GLY A 496 -7.89 4.78 -1.06
N ILE A 497 -7.61 4.19 0.11
CA ILE A 497 -6.37 3.48 0.39
C ILE A 497 -6.48 2.08 -0.20
N VAL A 498 -5.64 1.81 -1.20
CA VAL A 498 -5.54 0.51 -1.87
C VAL A 498 -4.95 -0.56 -0.93
N PRO A 499 -5.16 -1.86 -1.20
CA PRO A 499 -4.56 -2.94 -0.40
C PRO A 499 -3.03 -2.89 -0.37
N ILE A 500 -2.50 -2.66 0.82
CA ILE A 500 -1.08 -2.69 1.19
C ILE A 500 -0.78 -4.09 1.72
N GLU A 501 0.05 -4.85 1.02
CA GLU A 501 0.48 -6.17 1.49
C GLU A 501 1.49 -6.01 2.64
N ILE A 502 1.21 -6.59 3.80
CA ILE A 502 2.12 -6.56 4.94
C ILE A 502 3.09 -7.74 4.89
N PRO A 503 4.38 -7.51 5.22
CA PRO A 503 5.36 -8.57 5.33
C PRO A 503 4.97 -9.52 6.46
N ILE A 504 5.16 -10.82 6.22
CA ILE A 504 4.79 -11.87 7.17
C ILE A 504 6.00 -12.71 7.56
N THR A 505 6.18 -12.89 8.86
CA THR A 505 7.18 -13.76 9.46
C THR A 505 6.54 -15.11 9.79
N GLU A 506 7.15 -16.20 9.32
CA GLU A 506 6.70 -17.56 9.63
C GLU A 506 7.35 -18.09 10.92
N ILE A 507 6.55 -18.29 11.95
CA ILE A 507 6.98 -18.83 13.24
C ILE A 507 6.42 -20.24 13.39
N LYS A 508 7.31 -21.23 13.43
CA LYS A 508 6.92 -22.63 13.71
C LYS A 508 6.75 -22.85 15.21
N LEU A 509 5.53 -23.17 15.61
CA LEU A 509 5.19 -23.50 16.99
C LEU A 509 5.60 -24.94 17.35
N ASN A 510 5.71 -25.20 18.65
CA ASN A 510 6.18 -26.49 19.20
C ASN A 510 5.28 -27.68 18.84
N ASP A 511 4.02 -27.43 18.49
CA ASP A 511 3.03 -28.43 18.06
C ASP A 511 3.06 -28.71 16.54
N GLY A 512 3.92 -28.01 15.79
CA GLY A 512 4.08 -28.16 14.34
C GLY A 512 3.30 -27.12 13.51
N THR A 513 2.40 -26.37 14.14
CA THR A 513 1.59 -25.33 13.49
C THR A 513 2.45 -24.12 13.09
N ILE A 514 2.08 -23.43 12.01
CA ILE A 514 2.78 -22.24 11.53
C ILE A 514 1.93 -21.01 11.87
N LEU A 515 2.50 -20.12 12.67
CA LEU A 515 1.98 -18.79 12.95
C LEU A 515 2.61 -17.82 11.95
N TYR A 516 1.79 -16.99 11.32
CA TYR A 516 2.22 -15.94 10.41
C TYR A 516 2.00 -14.61 11.11
N GLU A 517 3.05 -13.81 11.31
CA GLU A 517 2.93 -12.49 11.95
C GLU A 517 3.38 -11.37 11.02
N GLY A 518 2.60 -10.31 10.89
CA GLY A 518 2.96 -9.12 10.12
C GLY A 518 2.55 -7.85 10.84
N ASP A 519 3.47 -6.90 10.94
CA ASP A 519 3.22 -5.61 11.57
C ASP A 519 2.55 -4.63 10.59
N VAL A 520 1.61 -3.86 11.11
CA VAL A 520 0.83 -2.86 10.38
C VAL A 520 0.68 -1.60 11.22
N THR A 521 0.82 -0.44 10.59
CA THR A 521 0.48 0.85 11.21
C THR A 521 -0.82 1.38 10.62
N PHE A 522 -1.81 1.60 11.48
CA PHE A 522 -3.03 2.30 11.08
C PHE A 522 -2.87 3.79 11.35
N GLY A 523 -2.73 4.58 10.27
CA GLY A 523 -2.42 6.02 10.39
C GLY A 523 -3.55 6.88 10.96
N PHE A 524 -4.79 6.37 11.00
CA PHE A 524 -5.95 7.08 11.55
C PHE A 524 -7.04 6.11 11.95
N ALA A 525 -7.98 6.63 12.76
CA ALA A 525 -9.16 5.90 13.20
C ALA A 525 -10.15 5.72 12.05
N GLY A 526 -10.70 4.53 11.92
CA GLY A 526 -11.73 4.20 10.94
C GLY A 526 -11.81 2.70 10.69
N THR A 527 -12.72 2.31 9.81
CA THR A 527 -12.85 0.91 9.39
C THR A 527 -11.77 0.59 8.36
N TRP A 528 -10.85 -0.30 8.73
CA TRP A 528 -9.82 -0.85 7.86
C TRP A 528 -10.22 -2.25 7.42
N GLN A 529 -9.92 -2.62 6.18
CA GLN A 529 -10.20 -3.93 5.63
C GLN A 529 -8.92 -4.75 5.54
N ILE A 530 -8.96 -5.97 6.09
CA ILE A 530 -7.85 -6.92 6.09
C ILE A 530 -8.21 -8.11 5.19
N GLU A 531 -7.40 -8.35 4.17
CA GLU A 531 -7.48 -9.50 3.28
C GLU A 531 -6.36 -10.49 3.63
N ILE A 532 -6.70 -11.76 3.85
CA ILE A 532 -5.75 -12.84 4.11
C ILE A 532 -5.89 -13.87 2.98
N GLU A 533 -4.78 -14.28 2.37
CA GLU A 533 -4.73 -15.28 1.31
C GLU A 533 -3.66 -16.34 1.64
N ALA A 534 -4.10 -17.57 1.94
CA ALA A 534 -3.25 -18.74 2.03
C ALA A 534 -2.90 -19.25 0.61
N GLN A 535 -1.61 -19.22 0.28
CA GLN A 535 -1.10 -19.72 -0.99
C GLN A 535 -0.88 -21.23 -0.92
N ARG A 536 -1.52 -21.98 -1.82
CA ARG A 536 -1.50 -23.45 -1.78
C ARG A 536 -0.82 -24.02 -3.03
N THR A 537 -0.02 -25.06 -2.82
CA THR A 537 0.79 -25.69 -3.89
C THR A 537 0.05 -26.79 -4.66
N GLN A 538 -0.98 -27.38 -4.06
CA GLN A 538 -1.71 -28.53 -4.63
C GLN A 538 -3.16 -28.19 -5.01
N THR A 539 -3.73 -27.15 -4.43
CA THR A 539 -5.10 -26.69 -4.69
C THR A 539 -5.11 -25.19 -5.02
N VAL A 540 -6.30 -24.62 -5.26
CA VAL A 540 -6.46 -23.17 -5.37
C VAL A 540 -6.13 -22.48 -4.04
N ASN A 541 -5.69 -21.22 -4.12
CA ASN A 541 -5.49 -20.37 -2.96
C ASN A 541 -6.84 -20.15 -2.25
N GLU A 542 -6.77 -20.02 -0.94
CA GLU A 542 -7.92 -19.81 -0.06
C GLU A 542 -7.72 -18.50 0.66
N GLY A 543 -8.78 -17.71 0.84
CA GLY A 543 -8.64 -16.43 1.51
C GLY A 543 -9.92 -15.94 2.17
N VAL A 544 -9.76 -14.97 3.05
CA VAL A 544 -10.82 -14.31 3.81
C VAL A 544 -10.57 -12.81 3.79
N ILE A 545 -11.65 -12.03 3.71
CA ILE A 545 -11.61 -10.57 3.81
C ILE A 545 -12.55 -10.19 4.94
N PHE A 546 -12.09 -9.32 5.84
CA PHE A 546 -12.89 -8.85 6.97
C PHE A 546 -12.49 -7.43 7.33
N ASP A 547 -13.40 -6.72 7.98
CA ASP A 547 -13.19 -5.34 8.39
C ASP A 547 -12.87 -5.27 9.89
N VAL A 548 -11.95 -4.40 10.28
CA VAL A 548 -11.63 -4.06 11.67
C VAL A 548 -11.85 -2.58 11.90
N LEU A 549 -12.48 -2.23 13.03
CA LEU A 549 -12.60 -0.84 13.45
C LEU A 549 -11.35 -0.47 14.25
N VAL A 550 -10.55 0.44 13.71
CA VAL A 550 -9.39 1.02 14.37
C VAL A 550 -9.82 2.34 14.99
N LYS A 551 -9.55 2.56 16.27
CA LYS A 551 -9.85 3.84 16.93
C LYS A 551 -8.83 4.15 18.02
N PRO A 552 -8.65 5.43 18.42
CA PRO A 552 -7.79 5.78 19.54
C PRO A 552 -8.30 5.12 20.81
N THR A 553 -7.37 4.73 21.68
CA THR A 553 -7.72 4.32 23.04
C THR A 553 -8.24 5.51 23.84
N LEU A 554 -9.03 5.26 24.91
CA LEU A 554 -9.54 6.36 25.74
C LEU A 554 -8.41 7.22 26.35
N SER A 555 -7.22 6.66 26.57
CA SER A 555 -6.03 7.40 27.02
C SER A 555 -5.45 8.37 25.98
N GLU A 556 -5.70 8.13 24.70
CA GLU A 556 -5.22 8.93 23.57
C GLU A 556 -6.23 9.99 23.14
N ILE A 557 -7.46 9.90 23.66
CA ILE A 557 -8.46 10.93 23.47
C ILE A 557 -8.10 12.17 24.29
N ARG A 558 -8.22 13.33 23.65
CA ARG A 558 -8.18 14.64 24.28
C ARG A 558 -9.54 15.29 24.13
N THR A 559 -10.00 15.88 25.22
CA THR A 559 -11.31 16.50 25.34
C THR A 559 -11.15 17.98 25.66
N GLU A 560 -11.84 18.83 24.91
CA GLU A 560 -11.99 20.24 25.23
C GLU A 560 -13.46 20.54 25.48
N ILE A 561 -13.77 21.17 26.62
CA ILE A 561 -15.14 21.54 26.98
C ILE A 561 -15.34 23.03 26.78
N THR A 562 -16.32 23.39 25.96
CA THR A 562 -16.81 24.76 25.80
C THR A 562 -18.22 24.87 26.37
N GLU A 563 -18.49 25.87 27.20
CA GLU A 563 -19.78 26.09 27.85
C GLU A 563 -20.41 27.42 27.39
N TYR A 564 -21.71 27.39 27.12
CA TYR A 564 -22.52 28.55 26.71
C TYR A 564 -23.61 28.84 27.73
N ASP A 565 -23.61 30.04 28.31
CA ASP A 565 -24.62 30.46 29.29
C ASP A 565 -25.99 30.68 28.63
N PHE A 566 -27.05 30.14 29.25
CA PHE A 566 -28.41 30.45 28.82
C PHE A 566 -28.77 31.92 29.12
N PRO A 567 -29.48 32.63 28.20
CA PRO A 567 -29.81 34.05 28.40
C PRO A 567 -30.74 34.35 29.58
N ASP A 568 -31.51 33.36 30.04
CA ASP A 568 -32.50 33.51 31.10
C ASP A 568 -32.05 32.79 32.39
N PRO A 569 -31.84 33.51 33.50
CA PRO A 569 -31.37 32.91 34.75
C PRO A 569 -32.40 31.97 35.42
N GLU A 570 -33.67 31.99 35.00
CA GLU A 570 -34.71 31.08 35.50
C GLU A 570 -34.89 29.86 34.59
N ALA A 571 -34.01 29.65 33.60
CA ALA A 571 -34.04 28.45 32.76
C ALA A 571 -33.65 27.20 33.57
N ALA A 572 -34.30 26.08 33.25
CA ALA A 572 -33.88 24.75 33.69
C ALA A 572 -33.74 23.85 32.46
N PRO A 573 -32.68 24.03 31.64
CA PRO A 573 -32.47 23.22 30.44
C PRO A 573 -32.33 21.75 30.80
N LEU A 574 -32.96 20.85 30.04
CA LEU A 574 -33.02 19.43 30.41
C LEU A 574 -32.62 18.47 29.30
N TYR A 575 -33.24 18.54 28.12
CA TYR A 575 -33.08 17.51 27.09
C TYR A 575 -32.61 18.13 25.77
N PRO A 576 -31.32 17.97 25.39
CA PRO A 576 -30.79 18.45 24.12
C PRO A 576 -31.08 17.46 22.98
N ARG A 577 -31.41 17.97 21.80
CA ARG A 577 -31.56 17.20 20.56
C ARG A 577 -31.01 17.95 19.37
N PHE A 578 -30.10 17.31 18.66
CA PHE A 578 -29.56 17.81 17.41
C PHE A 578 -30.54 17.55 16.25
N ASP A 579 -30.70 18.55 15.37
CA ASP A 579 -31.62 18.49 14.23
C ASP A 579 -31.05 17.75 13.00
N GLY A 580 -29.80 17.30 13.07
CA GLY A 580 -29.09 16.68 11.94
C GLY A 580 -28.40 17.69 11.01
N ASN A 581 -28.46 18.98 11.33
CA ASN A 581 -27.85 20.04 10.53
C ASN A 581 -26.94 20.94 11.38
N ASN A 582 -27.47 21.98 12.02
CA ASN A 582 -26.65 22.95 12.74
C ASN A 582 -27.33 23.56 13.97
N THR A 583 -28.32 22.85 14.51
CA THR A 583 -29.14 23.36 15.61
C THR A 583 -29.27 22.33 16.72
N ILE A 584 -29.04 22.76 17.96
CA ILE A 584 -29.39 22.00 19.15
C ILE A 584 -30.69 22.57 19.71
N TRP A 585 -31.73 21.74 19.76
CA TRP A 585 -33.00 22.05 20.40
C TRP A 585 -32.99 21.56 21.84
N ILE A 586 -33.35 22.42 22.80
CA ILE A 586 -33.30 22.07 24.22
C ILE A 586 -34.65 22.32 24.89
N SER A 587 -35.13 21.35 25.66
CA SER A 587 -36.31 21.54 26.51
C SER A 587 -35.99 22.35 27.75
N ASP A 588 -36.96 23.13 28.22
CA ASP A 588 -36.91 23.83 29.50
C ASP A 588 -37.90 23.23 30.49
N ALA A 589 -37.38 22.64 31.57
CA ALA A 589 -38.18 22.01 32.60
C ALA A 589 -38.89 23.03 33.52
N ALA A 590 -38.48 24.30 33.51
CA ALA A 590 -39.03 25.35 34.37
C ALA A 590 -40.13 26.18 33.68
N LYS A 591 -40.17 26.22 32.34
CA LYS A 591 -41.08 27.06 31.56
C LYS A 591 -41.64 26.34 30.33
N PRO A 592 -42.86 26.69 29.86
CA PRO A 592 -43.43 26.10 28.64
C PRO A 592 -42.78 26.72 27.40
N ARG A 593 -41.52 26.38 27.15
CA ARG A 593 -40.75 26.86 25.99
C ARG A 593 -39.76 25.84 25.48
N ILE A 594 -39.35 26.02 24.24
CA ILE A 594 -38.24 25.29 23.63
C ILE A 594 -37.14 26.30 23.31
N TRP A 595 -35.90 25.93 23.61
CA TRP A 595 -34.71 26.66 23.23
C TRP A 595 -34.15 26.14 21.91
N GLU A 596 -33.68 27.06 21.09
CA GLU A 596 -32.92 26.82 19.88
C GLU A 596 -31.51 27.37 20.10
N PHE A 597 -30.49 26.55 19.90
CA PHE A 597 -29.10 27.00 19.87
C PHE A 597 -28.53 26.75 18.47
N ASN A 598 -28.19 27.83 17.78
CA ASN A 598 -27.51 27.76 16.49
C ASN A 598 -26.00 27.62 16.72
N ILE A 599 -25.40 26.57 16.17
CA ILE A 599 -24.00 26.21 16.43
C ILE A 599 -23.03 27.22 15.77
N ASP A 600 -23.28 27.64 14.52
CA ASP A 600 -22.43 28.62 13.81
C ASP A 600 -22.47 30.01 14.46
N GLU A 601 -23.66 30.49 14.79
CA GLU A 601 -23.87 31.82 15.38
C GLU A 601 -23.58 31.85 16.88
N GLN A 602 -23.47 30.68 17.53
CA GLN A 602 -23.32 30.49 18.97
C GLN A 602 -24.38 31.27 19.77
N LYS A 603 -25.63 31.19 19.33
CA LYS A 603 -26.70 32.07 19.82
C LYS A 603 -27.97 31.30 20.16
N PHE A 604 -28.56 31.67 21.29
CA PHE A 604 -29.85 31.17 21.74
C PHE A 604 -31.04 31.99 21.23
N SER A 605 -32.08 31.27 20.82
CA SER A 605 -33.45 31.76 20.63
C SER A 605 -34.41 30.92 21.48
N SER A 606 -35.59 31.45 21.82
CA SER A 606 -36.58 30.71 22.60
C SER A 606 -37.99 30.93 22.07
N TYR A 607 -38.81 29.88 22.14
CA TYR A 607 -40.17 29.86 21.64
C TYR A 607 -41.11 29.39 22.75
N GLU A 608 -42.02 30.27 23.20
CA GLU A 608 -42.96 29.98 24.27
C GLU A 608 -44.32 29.54 23.75
N PHE A 609 -45.00 28.67 24.48
CA PHE A 609 -46.36 28.23 24.19
C PHE A 609 -47.24 28.22 25.44
N ASN A 610 -48.54 27.98 25.25
CA ASN A 610 -49.48 27.86 26.36
C ASN A 610 -49.46 26.43 26.93
N GLY A 611 -48.65 26.23 27.98
CA GLY A 611 -48.50 24.97 28.72
C GLY A 611 -47.90 25.21 30.11
N LEU A 612 -47.30 24.17 30.71
CA LEU A 612 -46.58 24.32 31.99
C LEU A 612 -45.07 24.11 31.84
N THR A 613 -44.63 23.13 31.04
CA THR A 613 -43.21 22.80 30.88
C THR A 613 -42.96 22.01 29.59
N THR A 614 -41.69 21.81 29.25
CA THR A 614 -41.25 20.85 28.23
C THR A 614 -40.21 19.92 28.84
N ILE A 615 -40.37 18.60 28.68
CA ILE A 615 -39.46 17.63 29.28
C ILE A 615 -38.64 16.91 28.21
N PHE A 616 -39.22 15.96 27.48
CA PHE A 616 -38.53 15.19 26.44
C PHE A 616 -38.88 15.74 25.06
N LEU A 617 -37.90 15.68 24.14
CA LEU A 617 -38.05 16.14 22.76
C LEU A 617 -37.74 15.01 21.77
N ASP A 618 -38.40 15.02 20.62
CA ASP A 618 -37.95 14.28 19.43
C ASP A 618 -38.34 15.07 18.17
N ILE A 619 -37.63 14.84 17.07
CA ILE A 619 -37.80 15.60 15.82
C ILE A 619 -38.35 14.66 14.76
N ASP A 620 -39.48 15.00 14.14
CA ASP A 620 -40.05 14.20 13.06
C ASP A 620 -39.38 14.46 11.70
N GLN A 621 -39.73 13.66 10.70
CA GLN A 621 -39.15 13.72 9.36
C GLN A 621 -39.36 15.07 8.64
N ASP A 622 -40.35 15.86 9.05
CA ASP A 622 -40.63 17.18 8.49
C ASP A 622 -39.85 18.30 9.22
N GLY A 623 -39.10 17.96 10.27
CA GLY A 623 -38.35 18.87 11.12
C GLY A 623 -39.19 19.48 12.25
N LYS A 624 -40.37 18.93 12.55
CA LYS A 624 -41.22 19.40 13.64
C LYS A 624 -40.76 18.78 14.96
N ILE A 625 -40.72 19.59 16.00
CA ILE A 625 -40.25 19.18 17.33
C ILE A 625 -41.45 18.76 18.16
N TRP A 626 -41.48 17.50 18.55
CA TRP A 626 -42.48 16.93 19.44
C TRP A 626 -41.98 16.91 20.87
N PHE A 627 -42.86 17.21 21.82
CA PHE A 627 -42.48 17.31 23.23
C PHE A 627 -43.59 16.87 24.18
N THR A 628 -43.22 16.54 25.41
CA THR A 628 -44.16 16.25 26.50
C THR A 628 -44.34 17.45 27.44
N ASP A 629 -45.60 17.80 27.74
CA ASP A 629 -45.98 18.72 28.82
C ASP A 629 -46.58 17.87 29.94
N THR A 630 -45.68 17.20 30.66
CA THR A 630 -45.99 16.15 31.64
C THR A 630 -47.03 16.57 32.69
N PRO A 631 -46.91 17.73 33.37
CA PRO A 631 -47.86 18.14 34.40
C PRO A 631 -49.28 18.46 33.86
N ASN A 632 -49.42 18.73 32.57
CA ASN A 632 -50.70 19.03 31.93
C ASN A 632 -51.35 17.83 31.22
N SER A 633 -50.70 16.65 31.22
CA SER A 633 -51.17 15.48 30.48
C SER A 633 -51.36 15.75 28.98
N MET A 634 -50.39 16.44 28.36
CA MET A 634 -50.42 16.78 26.94
C MET A 634 -49.12 16.38 26.24
N ILE A 635 -49.23 16.17 24.93
CA ILE A 635 -48.09 16.27 24.02
C ILE A 635 -48.22 17.55 23.22
N GLY A 636 -47.09 18.12 22.82
CA GLY A 636 -47.05 19.29 21.96
C GLY A 636 -46.17 19.07 20.75
N SER A 637 -46.37 19.91 19.75
CA SER A 637 -45.49 19.98 18.59
C SER A 637 -45.21 21.44 18.21
N PHE A 638 -43.99 21.72 17.79
CA PHE A 638 -43.53 23.01 17.32
C PHE A 638 -42.96 22.87 15.91
N ASP A 639 -43.47 23.68 14.97
CA ASP A 639 -42.94 23.74 13.61
C ASP A 639 -42.00 24.95 13.48
N PRO A 640 -40.67 24.74 13.39
CA PRO A 640 -39.70 25.84 13.26
C PRO A 640 -39.90 26.67 11.99
N LYS A 641 -40.47 26.11 10.92
CA LYS A 641 -40.69 26.83 9.65
C LYS A 641 -41.81 27.85 9.75
N THR A 642 -42.82 27.57 10.59
CA THR A 642 -43.99 28.45 10.76
C THR A 642 -44.05 29.13 12.13
N GLU A 643 -43.15 28.77 13.03
CA GLU A 643 -43.08 29.20 14.44
C GLU A 643 -44.40 28.97 15.19
N LYS A 644 -45.10 27.86 14.89
CA LYS A 644 -46.41 27.54 15.47
C LYS A 644 -46.35 26.32 16.35
N PHE A 645 -47.06 26.43 17.48
CA PHE A 645 -47.32 25.34 18.40
C PHE A 645 -48.69 24.72 18.19
N GLU A 646 -48.77 23.40 18.32
CA GLU A 646 -50.01 22.62 18.44
C GLU A 646 -49.92 21.76 19.71
N THR A 647 -50.88 21.91 20.63
CA THR A 647 -50.97 21.07 21.84
C THR A 647 -52.12 20.09 21.73
N ILE A 648 -51.86 18.84 22.12
CA ILE A 648 -52.78 17.71 21.98
C ILE A 648 -52.96 17.10 23.37
N LYS A 649 -54.21 17.12 23.84
CA LYS A 649 -54.56 16.56 25.15
C LYS A 649 -54.63 15.03 25.07
N ILE A 650 -54.01 14.36 26.04
CA ILE A 650 -54.10 12.91 26.17
C ILE A 650 -55.52 12.53 26.61
N PRO A 651 -56.17 11.54 25.97
CA PRO A 651 -57.52 11.10 26.32
C PRO A 651 -57.60 10.56 27.75
N LEU A 652 -58.78 10.62 28.35
CA LEU A 652 -59.03 9.98 29.65
C LEU A 652 -58.98 8.46 29.50
N LEU A 653 -58.03 7.80 30.18
CA LEU A 653 -57.78 6.35 30.03
C LEU A 653 -58.41 5.50 31.13
N ASP A 654 -58.61 6.05 32.32
CA ASP A 654 -59.28 5.37 33.43
C ASP A 654 -60.23 6.32 34.16
N ALA A 655 -61.14 5.75 34.95
CA ALA A 655 -62.14 6.52 35.71
C ALA A 655 -61.62 7.04 37.07
N ILE A 656 -60.36 6.77 37.40
CA ILE A 656 -59.78 6.97 38.74
C ILE A 656 -58.94 8.25 38.79
N SER A 657 -58.20 8.55 37.73
CA SER A 657 -57.42 9.78 37.59
C SER A 657 -57.65 10.43 36.24
N GLU A 658 -58.05 11.70 36.25
CA GLU A 658 -58.20 12.52 35.05
C GLU A 658 -56.86 12.96 34.43
N GLN A 659 -55.76 12.70 35.13
CA GLN A 659 -54.41 13.05 34.71
C GLN A 659 -53.61 11.79 34.33
N SER A 660 -52.78 11.94 33.30
CA SER A 660 -51.74 10.99 32.88
C SER A 660 -50.39 11.70 32.87
N ILE A 661 -49.31 10.96 33.08
CA ILE A 661 -47.93 11.45 33.16
C ILE A 661 -47.19 10.99 31.89
N PRO A 662 -47.27 11.73 30.77
CA PRO A 662 -46.46 11.45 29.60
C PRO A 662 -45.01 11.81 29.89
N ILE A 663 -44.11 10.84 29.72
CA ILE A 663 -42.68 11.02 29.98
C ILE A 663 -41.91 11.09 28.67
N ALA A 664 -41.70 9.97 27.99
CA ALA A 664 -41.02 9.93 26.70
C ALA A 664 -41.97 10.18 25.52
N VAL A 665 -41.43 10.85 24.49
CA VAL A 665 -42.04 11.00 23.17
C VAL A 665 -41.05 10.53 22.11
N LYS A 666 -41.53 9.82 21.09
CA LYS A 666 -40.68 9.32 20.01
C LYS A 666 -41.42 9.31 18.68
N THR A 667 -40.76 9.76 17.63
CA THR A 667 -41.28 9.77 16.27
C THR A 667 -40.83 8.50 15.55
N ASP A 668 -41.70 7.93 14.71
CA ASP A 668 -41.35 6.79 13.86
C ASP A 668 -41.37 7.12 12.37
N PHE A 669 -40.98 6.14 11.54
CA PHE A 669 -40.89 6.31 10.09
C PHE A 669 -42.23 6.42 9.36
N GLN A 670 -43.36 6.34 10.05
CA GLN A 670 -44.72 6.31 9.49
C GLN A 670 -45.55 7.54 9.90
N ASN A 671 -44.88 8.62 10.33
CA ASN A 671 -45.51 9.82 10.88
C ASN A 671 -46.40 9.53 12.10
N ARG A 672 -46.02 8.56 12.94
CA ARG A 672 -46.66 8.31 14.23
C ARG A 672 -45.78 8.82 15.36
N ILE A 673 -46.44 9.31 16.41
CA ILE A 673 -45.84 9.81 17.63
C ILE A 673 -46.18 8.84 18.76
N TRP A 674 -45.16 8.18 19.26
CA TRP A 674 -45.22 7.26 20.39
C TRP A 674 -45.04 8.02 21.69
N VAL A 675 -45.87 7.73 22.68
CA VAL A 675 -45.87 8.40 23.98
C VAL A 675 -45.93 7.36 25.09
N ALA A 676 -44.97 7.41 26.00
CA ALA A 676 -44.94 6.56 27.19
C ALA A 676 -45.68 7.23 28.35
N LEU A 677 -46.67 6.53 28.92
CA LEU A 677 -47.39 6.97 30.11
C LEU A 677 -46.91 6.17 31.32
N VAL A 678 -46.03 6.76 32.12
CA VAL A 678 -45.37 6.07 33.23
C VAL A 678 -46.38 5.59 34.28
N ASP A 679 -47.36 6.43 34.62
CA ASP A 679 -48.38 6.15 35.65
C ASP A 679 -49.48 5.21 35.19
N LYS A 680 -49.66 5.05 33.87
CA LYS A 680 -50.71 4.20 33.28
C LYS A 680 -50.18 2.86 32.78
N HIS A 681 -48.85 2.67 32.75
CA HIS A 681 -48.20 1.48 32.21
C HIS A 681 -48.65 1.20 30.76
N ARG A 682 -48.68 2.28 29.95
CA ARG A 682 -49.23 2.26 28.59
C ARG A 682 -48.36 3.03 27.61
N LEU A 683 -48.40 2.56 26.37
CA LEU A 683 -47.86 3.29 25.22
C LEU A 683 -49.01 3.78 24.35
N LEU A 684 -48.97 5.05 23.97
CA LEU A 684 -49.95 5.66 23.06
C LEU A 684 -49.31 5.92 21.70
N VAL A 685 -50.11 5.80 20.65
CA VAL A 685 -49.68 6.07 19.27
C VAL A 685 -50.60 7.12 18.66
N TYR A 686 -50.06 8.30 18.40
CA TYR A 686 -50.75 9.40 17.73
C TYR A 686 -50.34 9.47 16.27
N ASN A 687 -51.32 9.40 15.37
CA ASN A 687 -51.07 9.44 13.93
C ASN A 687 -51.23 10.87 13.40
N GLN A 688 -50.15 11.46 12.90
CA GLN A 688 -50.15 12.84 12.44
C GLN A 688 -51.04 13.06 11.20
N ASN A 689 -51.23 12.05 10.36
CA ASN A 689 -51.99 12.18 9.11
C ASN A 689 -53.50 12.34 9.37
N ILE A 690 -54.02 11.63 10.38
CA ILE A 690 -55.43 11.69 10.76
C ILE A 690 -55.68 12.56 12.00
N LYS A 691 -54.62 13.01 12.68
CA LYS A 691 -54.65 13.82 13.90
C LYS A 691 -55.43 13.19 15.06
N GLU A 692 -55.27 11.88 15.24
CA GLU A 692 -55.93 11.11 16.30
C GLU A 692 -55.00 10.08 16.94
N PHE A 693 -55.29 9.69 18.19
CA PHE A 693 -54.66 8.53 18.83
C PHE A 693 -55.24 7.24 18.26
N GLU A 694 -54.45 6.51 17.48
CA GLU A 694 -54.90 5.30 16.78
C GLU A 694 -54.74 4.03 17.61
N LYS A 695 -53.83 4.01 18.59
CA LYS A 695 -53.58 2.85 19.47
C LYS A 695 -53.27 3.25 20.92
N PHE A 696 -53.70 2.37 21.83
CA PHE A 696 -53.49 2.43 23.27
C PHE A 696 -53.02 1.04 23.71
N LEU A 697 -51.71 0.85 23.84
CA LEU A 697 -51.12 -0.44 24.14
C LEU A 697 -50.94 -0.58 25.65
N GLN A 698 -51.49 -1.66 26.22
CA GLN A 698 -51.33 -2.01 27.63
C GLN A 698 -50.09 -2.88 27.76
N ILE A 699 -49.17 -2.49 28.64
CA ILE A 699 -48.04 -3.33 29.04
C ILE A 699 -48.57 -4.33 30.08
N GLU A 700 -48.22 -5.61 29.93
CA GLU A 700 -48.75 -6.69 30.78
C GLU A 700 -48.12 -6.67 32.17
N THR A 701 -46.86 -6.25 32.27
CA THR A 701 -46.17 -6.09 33.56
C THR A 701 -46.89 -5.06 34.45
N GLU A 702 -47.28 -5.52 35.64
CA GLU A 702 -47.80 -4.65 36.69
C GLU A 702 -46.71 -3.67 37.13
N GLU A 703 -47.08 -2.40 37.33
CA GLU A 703 -46.12 -1.35 37.71
C GLU A 703 -44.93 -1.21 36.75
N ALA A 704 -45.11 -1.48 35.44
CA ALA A 704 -44.02 -1.39 34.44
C ALA A 704 -43.28 -0.04 34.42
N GLY A 705 -44.04 1.06 34.48
CA GLY A 705 -43.47 2.42 34.44
C GLY A 705 -42.63 2.71 33.19
N PRO A 706 -43.22 2.73 31.98
CA PRO A 706 -42.45 2.99 30.75
C PRO A 706 -41.81 4.39 30.78
N SER A 707 -40.48 4.45 30.67
CA SER A 707 -39.65 5.65 30.91
C SER A 707 -38.93 6.18 29.67
N ALA A 708 -38.52 5.28 28.77
CA ALA A 708 -37.76 5.58 27.56
C ALA A 708 -38.46 5.03 26.31
N LEU A 709 -38.19 5.65 25.16
CA LEU A 709 -38.63 5.16 23.85
C LEU A 709 -37.49 5.28 22.85
N LEU A 710 -37.30 4.23 22.05
CA LEU A 710 -36.32 4.18 20.96
C LEU A 710 -36.91 3.43 19.77
N VAL A 711 -36.59 3.83 18.55
CA VAL A 711 -37.05 3.15 17.33
C VAL A 711 -35.85 2.44 16.71
N ASP A 712 -35.98 1.16 16.40
CA ASP A 712 -34.96 0.40 15.67
C ASP A 712 -35.07 0.59 14.15
N ASP A 713 -34.08 0.10 13.40
CA ASP A 713 -34.04 0.22 11.94
C ASP A 713 -35.19 -0.52 11.21
N SER A 714 -35.82 -1.50 11.88
CA SER A 714 -37.02 -2.17 11.37
C SER A 714 -38.30 -1.37 11.62
N GLY A 715 -38.18 -0.28 12.38
CA GLY A 715 -39.26 0.59 12.80
C GLY A 715 -40.03 0.07 14.01
N ASN A 716 -39.54 -0.95 14.74
CA ASN A 716 -40.13 -1.39 16.00
C ASN A 716 -39.77 -0.40 17.11
N VAL A 717 -40.62 -0.33 18.13
CA VAL A 717 -40.46 0.64 19.21
C VAL A 717 -40.05 -0.07 20.49
N TRP A 718 -38.81 0.17 20.90
CA TRP A 718 -38.24 -0.27 22.16
C TRP A 718 -38.59 0.69 23.28
N PHE A 719 -38.82 0.16 24.47
CA PHE A 719 -39.12 0.94 25.67
C PHE A 719 -38.47 0.32 26.90
N ALA A 720 -38.14 1.16 27.87
CA ALA A 720 -37.64 0.73 29.18
C ALA A 720 -38.77 0.78 30.20
N GLU A 721 -38.82 -0.21 31.09
CA GLU A 721 -39.75 -0.31 32.21
C GLU A 721 -39.02 0.03 33.50
N ALA A 722 -38.90 1.33 33.80
CA ALA A 722 -38.08 1.83 34.90
C ALA A 722 -38.46 1.25 36.26
N LEU A 723 -39.76 1.01 36.50
CA LEU A 723 -40.25 0.55 37.79
C LEU A 723 -40.18 -0.97 37.95
N ALA A 724 -40.17 -1.72 36.84
CA ALA A 724 -40.11 -3.19 36.85
C ALA A 724 -38.71 -3.76 36.53
N GLY A 725 -37.76 -2.92 36.09
CA GLY A 725 -36.40 -3.35 35.75
C GLY A 725 -36.32 -4.19 34.48
N LYS A 726 -37.16 -3.86 33.48
CA LYS A 726 -37.26 -4.58 32.20
C LYS A 726 -37.06 -3.66 31.01
N ILE A 727 -36.93 -4.27 29.84
CA ILE A 727 -37.10 -3.61 28.55
C ILE A 727 -38.18 -4.34 27.75
N GLY A 728 -38.82 -3.65 26.82
CA GLY A 728 -39.77 -4.26 25.90
C GLY A 728 -39.63 -3.69 24.49
N VAL A 729 -40.16 -4.44 23.52
CA VAL A 729 -40.24 -4.05 22.12
C VAL A 729 -41.66 -4.24 21.61
N VAL A 730 -42.12 -3.26 20.83
CA VAL A 730 -43.40 -3.29 20.13
C VAL A 730 -43.14 -3.52 18.65
N ASP A 731 -43.64 -4.62 18.09
CA ASP A 731 -43.66 -4.79 16.64
C ASP A 731 -44.60 -3.74 16.05
N SER A 732 -44.07 -2.85 15.21
CA SER A 732 -44.81 -1.65 14.83
C SER A 732 -45.88 -1.88 13.75
N LYS A 733 -45.98 -3.11 13.22
CA LYS A 733 -46.98 -3.53 12.23
C LYS A 733 -48.15 -4.24 12.90
N THR A 734 -47.87 -5.10 13.87
CA THR A 734 -48.84 -5.94 14.60
C THR A 734 -49.27 -5.32 15.93
N PHE A 735 -48.43 -4.45 16.51
CA PHE A 735 -48.54 -3.88 17.84
C PHE A 735 -48.46 -4.90 18.99
N GLU A 736 -47.84 -6.05 18.75
CA GLU A 736 -47.55 -7.04 19.79
C GLU A 736 -46.33 -6.61 20.62
N ILE A 737 -46.40 -6.81 21.94
CA ILE A 737 -45.35 -6.46 22.90
C ILE A 737 -44.59 -7.73 23.29
N THR A 738 -43.26 -7.65 23.29
CA THR A 738 -42.37 -8.65 23.88
C THR A 738 -41.49 -7.99 24.94
N GLU A 739 -41.37 -8.59 26.13
CA GLU A 739 -40.61 -8.05 27.26
C GLU A 739 -39.40 -8.94 27.58
N PHE A 740 -38.29 -8.33 28.00
CA PHE A 740 -37.06 -8.98 28.38
C PHE A 740 -36.56 -8.46 29.73
N SER A 741 -35.97 -9.33 30.54
CA SER A 741 -35.46 -8.98 31.87
C SER A 741 -34.28 -9.87 32.26
N PRO A 742 -33.20 -9.31 32.82
CA PRO A 742 -32.14 -10.08 33.45
C PRO A 742 -32.57 -10.58 34.84
N GLU A 743 -31.79 -11.53 35.40
CA GLU A 743 -31.87 -11.92 36.81
C GLU A 743 -30.52 -11.60 37.49
N PRO A 744 -30.45 -10.60 38.39
CA PRO A 744 -31.54 -9.72 38.88
C PRO A 744 -32.03 -8.70 37.82
N PRO A 745 -33.25 -8.13 38.00
CA PRO A 745 -33.77 -7.07 37.13
C PRO A 745 -32.88 -5.81 37.12
N LEU A 746 -33.01 -4.99 36.06
CA LEU A 746 -32.27 -3.74 35.90
C LEU A 746 -32.67 -2.70 36.95
N ASP A 747 -31.70 -1.92 37.43
CA ASP A 747 -31.90 -0.87 38.42
C ASP A 747 -32.37 0.45 37.77
N GLU A 748 -33.68 0.64 37.67
CA GLU A 748 -34.32 1.83 37.10
C GLU A 748 -33.84 2.17 35.67
N PRO A 749 -34.10 1.30 34.67
CA PRO A 749 -33.66 1.53 33.29
C PRO A 749 -34.33 2.79 32.70
N PHE A 750 -33.53 3.75 32.22
CA PHE A 750 -34.05 5.09 31.91
C PHE A 750 -33.66 5.70 30.56
N ALA A 751 -32.50 5.37 29.99
CA ALA A 751 -32.16 5.73 28.62
C ALA A 751 -31.84 4.49 27.79
N LEU A 752 -32.16 4.57 26.51
CA LEU A 752 -31.94 3.51 25.53
C LEU A 752 -31.13 4.07 24.36
N LEU A 753 -30.15 3.31 23.91
CA LEU A 753 -29.29 3.67 22.80
C LEU A 753 -28.89 2.42 22.01
N PHE A 754 -29.16 2.38 20.71
CA PHE A 754 -28.57 1.35 19.86
C PHE A 754 -27.15 1.75 19.48
N ASP A 755 -26.21 0.83 19.64
CA ASP A 755 -24.91 0.95 18.99
C ASP A 755 -24.98 0.53 17.52
N LYS A 756 -23.91 0.79 16.77
CA LYS A 756 -23.83 0.41 15.35
C LYS A 756 -23.82 -1.11 15.11
N SER A 757 -23.59 -1.92 16.15
CA SER A 757 -23.67 -3.38 16.07
C SER A 757 -25.10 -3.91 16.23
N GLY A 758 -26.06 -3.05 16.61
CA GLY A 758 -27.43 -3.41 16.90
C GLY A 758 -27.66 -3.88 18.34
N SER A 759 -26.67 -3.75 19.22
CA SER A 759 -26.86 -3.99 20.65
C SER A 759 -27.56 -2.80 21.29
N LEU A 760 -28.48 -3.07 22.20
CA LEU A 760 -29.21 -2.05 22.94
C LEU A 760 -28.47 -1.76 24.25
N TRP A 761 -27.99 -0.54 24.40
CA TRP A 761 -27.43 -0.03 25.64
C TRP A 761 -28.52 0.61 26.48
N ILE A 762 -28.47 0.34 27.79
CA ILE A 762 -29.44 0.79 28.78
C ILE A 762 -28.69 1.44 29.95
N SER A 763 -29.09 2.64 30.34
CA SER A 763 -28.59 3.24 31.58
C SER A 763 -29.43 2.76 32.77
N GLU A 764 -28.75 2.36 33.84
CA GLU A 764 -29.36 1.98 35.11
C GLU A 764 -29.25 3.15 36.09
N HIS A 765 -30.29 3.97 36.18
CA HIS A 765 -30.22 5.27 36.85
C HIS A 765 -29.86 5.15 38.33
N THR A 766 -30.36 4.13 39.04
CA THR A 766 -29.98 3.86 40.44
C THR A 766 -28.97 2.72 40.58
N GLY A 767 -28.52 2.16 39.45
CA GLY A 767 -27.58 1.06 39.37
C GLY A 767 -26.12 1.51 39.30
N PRO A 768 -25.18 0.56 39.28
CA PRO A 768 -23.75 0.84 39.32
C PRO A 768 -23.15 1.20 37.94
N GLY A 769 -23.95 1.45 36.90
CA GLY A 769 -23.44 1.74 35.55
C GLY A 769 -24.47 1.58 34.43
N ILE A 770 -24.05 0.94 33.33
CA ILE A 770 -24.88 0.70 32.15
C ILE A 770 -24.96 -0.80 31.84
N ALA A 771 -26.05 -1.22 31.21
CA ALA A 771 -26.25 -2.58 30.74
C ALA A 771 -26.28 -2.63 29.21
N LYS A 772 -25.78 -3.72 28.64
CA LYS A 772 -25.87 -4.06 27.21
C LYS A 772 -26.82 -5.23 27.05
N PHE A 773 -27.80 -5.10 26.17
CA PHE A 773 -28.70 -6.16 25.75
C PHE A 773 -28.43 -6.52 24.29
N ASP A 774 -28.21 -7.81 24.03
CA ASP A 774 -28.10 -8.37 22.69
C ASP A 774 -29.49 -8.87 22.24
N PRO A 775 -30.16 -8.22 21.26
CA PRO A 775 -31.50 -8.62 20.82
C PRO A 775 -31.56 -9.97 20.08
N ILE A 776 -30.43 -10.51 19.64
CA ILE A 776 -30.34 -11.78 18.92
C ILE A 776 -30.16 -12.93 19.91
N LEU A 777 -29.28 -12.75 20.89
CA LEU A 777 -28.98 -13.76 21.91
C LEU A 777 -29.91 -13.67 23.13
N GLU A 778 -30.64 -12.56 23.27
CA GLU A 778 -31.49 -12.23 24.44
C GLU A 778 -30.69 -12.24 25.76
N THR A 779 -29.44 -11.78 25.71
CA THR A 779 -28.52 -11.76 26.87
C THR A 779 -28.20 -10.36 27.34
N PHE A 780 -27.95 -10.22 28.65
CA PHE A 780 -27.55 -8.97 29.30
C PHE A 780 -26.11 -9.04 29.82
N GLU A 781 -25.38 -7.93 29.67
CA GLU A 781 -24.06 -7.69 30.23
C GLU A 781 -24.05 -6.35 30.97
N HIS A 782 -23.27 -6.23 32.04
CA HIS A 782 -23.23 -5.02 32.87
C HIS A 782 -21.83 -4.41 32.87
N VAL A 783 -21.76 -3.11 32.64
CA VAL A 783 -20.55 -2.30 32.70
C VAL A 783 -20.66 -1.37 33.90
N LYS A 784 -19.71 -1.47 34.82
CA LYS A 784 -19.68 -0.64 36.02
C LYS A 784 -18.95 0.66 35.75
N VAL A 785 -19.49 1.75 36.26
CA VAL A 785 -18.78 3.03 36.30
C VAL A 785 -17.78 3.07 37.47
N PRO A 786 -16.70 3.86 37.37
CA PRO A 786 -15.74 4.02 38.46
C PRO A 786 -16.40 4.49 39.76
N ASN A 787 -17.35 5.44 39.67
CA ASN A 787 -18.13 5.88 40.83
C ASN A 787 -19.56 5.27 40.83
N PRO A 788 -19.88 4.35 41.74
CA PRO A 788 -21.19 3.69 41.77
C PRO A 788 -22.35 4.59 42.20
N GLU A 789 -22.09 5.78 42.74
CA GLU A 789 -23.14 6.75 43.09
C GLU A 789 -23.40 7.73 41.94
N ALA A 790 -22.77 7.57 40.78
CA ALA A 790 -22.78 8.56 39.70
C ALA A 790 -24.16 8.84 39.06
N LEU A 791 -25.13 7.93 39.23
CA LEU A 791 -26.47 8.00 38.62
C LEU A 791 -26.39 8.22 37.09
N PRO A 792 -25.95 7.21 36.32
CA PRO A 792 -25.82 7.31 34.86
C PRO A 792 -27.19 7.45 34.19
N PHE A 793 -27.29 8.26 33.14
CA PHE A 793 -28.60 8.59 32.57
C PHE A 793 -28.64 8.67 31.05
N GLY A 794 -28.84 9.85 30.45
CA GLY A 794 -28.92 10.01 29.00
C GLY A 794 -27.59 9.69 28.33
N MET A 795 -27.68 9.01 27.19
CA MET A 795 -26.52 8.48 26.46
C MET A 795 -26.48 8.95 24.99
N SER A 796 -25.27 9.07 24.45
CA SER A 796 -24.99 9.38 23.05
C SER A 796 -23.71 8.67 22.58
N ILE A 797 -23.51 8.55 21.27
CA ILE A 797 -22.32 7.92 20.69
C ILE A 797 -21.47 8.99 19.98
N ASP A 798 -20.16 8.98 20.22
CA ASP A 798 -19.22 9.86 19.51
C ASP A 798 -18.77 9.31 18.14
N LYS A 799 -17.93 10.06 17.43
CA LYS A 799 -17.37 9.67 16.12
C LYS A 799 -16.51 8.39 16.14
N TYR A 800 -16.08 7.93 17.31
CA TYR A 800 -15.26 6.72 17.50
C TYR A 800 -16.05 5.55 18.10
N ASP A 801 -17.39 5.63 18.11
CA ASP A 801 -18.26 4.62 18.71
C ASP A 801 -18.02 4.40 20.21
N ASN A 802 -17.58 5.44 20.93
CA ASN A 802 -17.60 5.44 22.38
C ASN A 802 -18.97 5.95 22.87
N ILE A 803 -19.42 5.37 23.98
CA ILE A 803 -20.70 5.68 24.60
C ILE A 803 -20.46 6.72 25.69
N TRP A 804 -21.02 7.90 25.49
CA TRP A 804 -20.98 9.03 26.42
C TRP A 804 -22.27 9.12 27.19
N PHE A 805 -22.19 9.39 28.49
CA PHE A 805 -23.38 9.56 29.32
C PHE A 805 -23.17 10.48 30.51
N GLY A 806 -24.25 11.18 30.87
CA GLY A 806 -24.28 12.10 31.99
C GLY A 806 -24.30 11.39 33.34
N GLN A 807 -23.59 11.95 34.33
CA GLN A 807 -23.59 11.52 35.72
C GLN A 807 -24.08 12.68 36.61
N HIS A 808 -25.21 12.48 37.29
CA HIS A 808 -25.99 13.59 37.88
C HIS A 808 -25.30 14.30 39.04
N ILE A 809 -24.44 13.60 39.78
CA ILE A 809 -23.94 14.07 41.08
C ILE A 809 -22.42 14.17 41.18
N THR A 810 -21.69 13.76 40.15
CA THR A 810 -20.22 13.73 40.14
C THR A 810 -19.60 14.88 39.37
N ASP A 811 -20.39 15.75 38.74
CA ASP A 811 -19.92 16.81 37.84
C ASP A 811 -19.03 16.26 36.72
N GLU A 812 -19.37 15.08 36.21
CA GLU A 812 -18.58 14.32 35.25
C GLU A 812 -19.46 13.79 34.11
N LEU A 813 -18.81 13.55 32.97
CA LEU A 813 -19.32 12.72 31.88
C LEU A 813 -18.51 11.44 31.85
N ALA A 814 -19.15 10.29 31.80
CA ALA A 814 -18.46 9.02 31.62
C ALA A 814 -18.40 8.66 30.13
N VAL A 815 -17.28 8.06 29.73
CA VAL A 815 -17.00 7.61 28.37
C VAL A 815 -16.59 6.15 28.41
N TYR A 816 -17.40 5.30 27.80
CA TYR A 816 -17.14 3.88 27.70
C TYR A 816 -16.79 3.46 26.28
N ASP A 817 -15.70 2.72 26.14
CA ASP A 817 -15.30 2.07 24.91
C ASP A 817 -15.75 0.59 24.92
N PRO A 818 -16.81 0.24 24.16
CA PRO A 818 -17.34 -1.12 24.14
C PRO A 818 -16.44 -2.14 23.42
N TYR A 819 -15.38 -1.70 22.74
CA TYR A 819 -14.46 -2.59 22.00
C TYR A 819 -13.22 -2.94 22.82
N ASN A 820 -12.74 -2.00 23.64
CA ASN A 820 -11.56 -2.20 24.50
C ASN A 820 -11.92 -2.42 25.98
N GLU A 821 -13.21 -2.42 26.31
CA GLU A 821 -13.74 -2.55 27.68
C GLU A 821 -13.15 -1.51 28.66
N GLN A 822 -12.85 -0.31 28.15
CA GLN A 822 -12.31 0.77 28.96
C GLN A 822 -13.38 1.80 29.29
N ILE A 823 -13.26 2.40 30.49
CA ILE A 823 -14.09 3.53 30.90
C ILE A 823 -13.22 4.61 31.53
N ILE A 824 -13.47 5.86 31.16
CA ILE A 824 -12.88 7.03 31.81
C ILE A 824 -13.98 8.03 32.17
N GLU A 825 -13.70 8.90 33.14
CA GLU A 825 -14.57 10.01 33.54
C GLU A 825 -13.90 11.33 33.15
N ILE A 826 -14.68 12.22 32.52
CA ILE A 826 -14.27 13.55 32.07
C ILE A 826 -14.96 14.58 32.96
N SER A 827 -14.17 15.35 33.72
CA SER A 827 -14.70 16.36 34.63
C SER A 827 -15.30 17.56 33.88
N ILE A 828 -16.51 17.95 34.27
CA ILE A 828 -17.18 19.17 33.82
C ILE A 828 -16.62 20.35 34.64
N PRO A 829 -16.24 21.48 34.01
CA PRO A 829 -15.66 22.62 34.73
C PRO A 829 -16.62 23.26 35.75
N THR A 830 -17.91 23.27 35.45
CA THR A 830 -18.94 23.86 36.30
C THR A 830 -19.33 22.92 37.46
N PRO A 831 -19.17 23.36 38.73
CA PRO A 831 -19.58 22.57 39.89
C PRO A 831 -21.10 22.48 40.02
N GLU A 832 -21.58 21.38 40.59
CA GLU A 832 -23.00 21.07 40.78
C GLU A 832 -23.82 21.19 39.47
N SER A 833 -23.21 20.86 38.33
CA SER A 833 -23.75 20.97 36.97
C SER A 833 -25.11 20.28 36.81
N PHE A 834 -25.26 19.11 37.44
CA PHE A 834 -26.43 18.23 37.37
C PHE A 834 -26.78 17.86 35.92
N THR A 835 -25.77 17.38 35.19
CA THR A 835 -25.88 16.95 33.80
C THR A 835 -26.53 15.58 33.70
N GLN A 836 -27.59 15.48 32.88
CA GLN A 836 -28.41 14.28 32.77
C GLN A 836 -28.44 13.71 31.35
N PHE A 837 -28.50 14.56 30.34
CA PHE A 837 -28.66 14.12 28.95
C PHE A 837 -27.57 14.66 28.05
N THR A 838 -27.22 13.84 27.08
CA THR A 838 -26.25 14.15 26.04
C THR A 838 -26.88 13.98 24.65
N ALA A 839 -26.31 14.64 23.65
CA ALA A 839 -26.62 14.48 22.24
C ALA A 839 -25.33 14.58 21.42
N ALA A 840 -25.24 13.80 20.34
CA ALA A 840 -24.13 13.89 19.40
C ALA A 840 -24.52 14.72 18.17
N ASP A 841 -23.60 15.54 17.67
CA ASP A 841 -23.73 16.21 16.37
C ASP A 841 -23.11 15.37 15.23
N ASN A 842 -23.15 15.90 14.00
CA ASN A 842 -22.60 15.22 12.81
C ASN A 842 -21.07 15.07 12.83
N ASP A 843 -20.37 15.92 13.57
CA ASP A 843 -18.91 15.87 13.72
C ASP A 843 -18.49 14.92 14.86
N GLY A 844 -19.48 14.40 15.60
CA GLY A 844 -19.29 13.51 16.74
C GLY A 844 -18.88 14.23 18.02
N ASN A 845 -19.10 15.54 18.12
CA ASN A 845 -18.97 16.24 19.39
C ASN A 845 -20.17 15.94 20.28
N ILE A 846 -19.94 15.94 21.58
CA ILE A 846 -20.94 15.56 22.57
C ILE A 846 -21.48 16.81 23.27
N TRP A 847 -22.72 17.15 22.95
CA TRP A 847 -23.47 18.23 23.56
C TRP A 847 -24.16 17.73 24.83
N PHE A 848 -24.09 18.51 25.90
CA PHE A 848 -24.72 18.19 27.18
C PHE A 848 -25.31 19.45 27.80
N VAL A 849 -26.32 19.29 28.64
CA VAL A 849 -26.95 20.42 29.34
C VAL A 849 -26.73 20.33 30.83
N GLU A 850 -26.29 21.44 31.40
CA GLU A 850 -26.11 21.60 32.83
C GLU A 850 -27.37 22.23 33.39
N GLN A 851 -28.26 21.43 33.97
CA GLN A 851 -29.56 21.94 34.42
C GLN A 851 -29.41 22.98 35.54
N ARG A 852 -28.49 22.75 36.48
CA ARG A 852 -28.24 23.67 37.61
C ARG A 852 -27.19 24.72 37.27
N GLY A 853 -26.21 24.35 36.43
CA GLY A 853 -25.21 25.27 35.87
C GLY A 853 -25.81 26.31 34.91
N LYS A 854 -26.97 26.00 34.30
CA LYS A 854 -27.70 26.83 33.32
C LYS A 854 -26.87 27.11 32.07
N LYS A 855 -26.21 26.06 31.60
CA LYS A 855 -25.29 26.10 30.47
C LYS A 855 -25.57 24.96 29.50
N LEU A 856 -25.24 25.22 28.24
CA LEU A 856 -25.09 24.19 27.22
C LEU A 856 -23.59 23.96 27.04
N GLY A 857 -23.12 22.75 27.34
CA GLY A 857 -21.75 22.35 27.12
C GLY A 857 -21.59 21.55 25.84
N VAL A 858 -20.42 21.64 25.22
CA VAL A 858 -19.98 20.75 24.14
C VAL A 858 -18.59 20.22 24.45
N VAL A 859 -18.43 18.91 24.30
CA VAL A 859 -17.14 18.23 24.36
C VAL A 859 -16.65 18.01 22.93
N SER A 860 -15.60 18.73 22.57
CA SER A 860 -14.84 18.49 21.34
C SER A 860 -13.82 17.39 21.58
N ILE A 861 -13.78 16.39 20.69
CA ILE A 861 -12.96 15.19 20.85
C ILE A 861 -11.89 15.16 19.76
N SER A 862 -10.62 15.06 20.16
CA SER A 862 -9.48 14.84 19.26
C SER A 862 -8.61 13.68 19.74
N SER A 863 -7.78 13.12 18.87
CA SER A 863 -6.86 12.02 19.20
C SER A 863 -5.41 12.47 19.12
N VAL A 864 -4.61 12.12 20.13
CA VAL A 864 -3.16 12.28 20.14
C VAL A 864 -2.54 10.93 20.53
N PRO A 865 -1.78 10.26 19.64
CA PRO A 865 -1.13 8.99 19.96
C PRO A 865 -0.19 9.12 21.16
N SER A 866 -0.18 8.13 22.05
CA SER A 866 0.66 8.15 23.26
C SER A 866 2.02 7.47 23.06
N GLN A 867 3.11 8.11 23.52
CA GLN A 867 4.50 7.63 23.41
C GLN A 867 4.79 6.43 24.33
N ALA A 868 5.41 5.37 23.79
CA ALA A 868 6.05 4.32 24.58
C ALA A 868 7.56 4.58 24.67
N LYS A 869 8.08 4.91 25.86
CA LYS A 869 9.52 5.20 26.06
C LYS A 869 10.41 3.98 25.82
N ALA A 870 11.42 4.11 24.96
CA ALA A 870 12.54 3.16 24.85
C ALA A 870 13.91 3.83 25.11
N VAL A 871 14.79 3.09 25.81
CA VAL A 871 16.19 3.42 26.12
C VAL A 871 17.08 2.69 25.11
N ILE A 872 18.04 3.38 24.49
CA ILE A 872 18.94 2.85 23.46
C ILE A 872 20.28 2.47 24.08
N ASP A 873 20.83 1.30 23.73
CA ASP A 873 22.24 0.95 23.96
C ASP A 873 22.83 0.36 22.66
N ALA A 874 24.00 0.85 22.26
CA ALA A 874 24.63 0.57 20.97
C ALA A 874 25.58 -0.63 21.03
N SER A 875 25.59 -1.48 20.00
CA SER A 875 26.61 -2.51 19.80
C SER A 875 27.34 -2.33 18.46
N ASP A 876 28.66 -2.22 18.55
CA ASP A 876 29.61 -2.15 17.42
C ASP A 876 29.63 -3.46 16.61
N GLU A 877 29.26 -3.40 15.33
CA GLU A 877 29.54 -4.46 14.35
C GLU A 877 30.70 -4.09 13.40
N LEU A 878 31.35 -5.12 12.87
CA LEU A 878 32.63 -5.08 12.18
C LEU A 878 32.43 -4.82 10.67
N GLU A 879 32.53 -3.55 10.24
CA GLU A 879 32.43 -3.16 8.83
C GLU A 879 33.57 -3.75 7.96
N LEU A 880 33.21 -4.49 6.91
CA LEU A 880 34.12 -4.92 5.84
C LEU A 880 33.98 -4.01 4.62
N ASN A 881 35.07 -3.36 4.20
CA ASN A 881 35.04 -2.43 3.08
C ASN A 881 35.05 -3.15 1.71
N TYR A 882 34.09 -2.85 0.82
CA TYR A 882 33.96 -3.44 -0.53
C TYR A 882 35.25 -3.40 -1.35
N ALA A 883 36.04 -2.32 -1.24
CA ALA A 883 37.27 -2.17 -1.99
C ALA A 883 38.33 -3.22 -1.61
N GLU A 884 38.34 -3.70 -0.37
CA GLU A 884 39.30 -4.70 0.12
C GLU A 884 39.05 -6.10 -0.49
N ILE A 885 37.79 -6.41 -0.81
CA ILE A 885 37.40 -7.68 -1.43
C ILE A 885 37.57 -7.63 -2.95
N VAL A 886 37.13 -6.54 -3.57
CA VAL A 886 37.01 -6.47 -5.04
C VAL A 886 38.34 -6.16 -5.74
N SER A 887 39.20 -5.34 -5.14
CA SER A 887 40.47 -4.96 -5.76
C SER A 887 41.39 -6.17 -6.06
N PRO A 888 41.58 -7.13 -5.13
CA PRO A 888 42.33 -8.37 -5.41
C PRO A 888 41.70 -9.22 -6.51
N LEU A 889 40.36 -9.30 -6.59
CA LEU A 889 39.64 -10.07 -7.60
C LEU A 889 39.81 -9.48 -9.00
N ILE A 890 39.71 -8.16 -9.16
CA ILE A 890 39.99 -7.48 -10.43
C ILE A 890 41.43 -7.75 -10.86
N ALA A 891 42.41 -7.60 -9.96
CA ALA A 891 43.82 -7.87 -10.26
C ALA A 891 44.05 -9.31 -10.73
N ALA A 892 43.48 -10.30 -10.03
CA ALA A 892 43.55 -11.70 -10.43
C ALA A 892 42.93 -11.94 -11.81
N GLY A 893 41.78 -11.33 -12.10
CA GLY A 893 41.11 -11.44 -13.39
C GLY A 893 41.88 -10.78 -14.55
N ILE A 894 42.56 -9.65 -14.31
CA ILE A 894 43.45 -9.03 -15.30
C ILE A 894 44.63 -9.94 -15.63
N ILE A 895 45.25 -10.55 -14.61
CA ILE A 895 46.37 -11.50 -14.80
C ILE A 895 45.90 -12.71 -15.62
N ALA A 896 44.77 -13.32 -15.23
CA ALA A 896 44.20 -14.46 -15.93
C ALA A 896 43.88 -14.14 -17.40
N THR A 897 43.16 -13.05 -17.67
CA THR A 897 42.79 -12.68 -19.04
C THR A 897 44.01 -12.31 -19.90
N SER A 898 45.03 -11.69 -19.30
CA SER A 898 46.31 -11.43 -19.98
C SER A 898 47.02 -12.73 -20.41
N LEU A 899 47.07 -13.74 -19.54
CA LEU A 899 47.66 -15.06 -19.85
C LEU A 899 46.89 -15.77 -20.97
N PHE A 900 45.55 -15.74 -20.91
CA PHE A 900 44.69 -16.30 -21.94
C PHE A 900 44.88 -15.59 -23.30
N PHE A 901 45.07 -14.27 -23.29
CA PHE A 901 45.32 -13.50 -24.50
C PHE A 901 46.66 -13.86 -25.15
N VAL A 902 47.74 -13.94 -24.36
CA VAL A 902 49.07 -14.37 -24.84
C VAL A 902 48.98 -15.75 -25.47
N LYS A 903 48.29 -16.69 -24.81
CA LYS A 903 48.05 -18.03 -25.36
C LYS A 903 47.27 -17.97 -26.67
N SER A 904 46.21 -17.18 -26.77
CA SER A 904 45.43 -17.01 -28.00
C SER A 904 46.27 -16.49 -29.17
N VAL A 905 47.22 -15.57 -28.91
CA VAL A 905 48.15 -15.06 -29.92
C VAL A 905 49.16 -16.14 -30.33
N HIS A 906 49.69 -16.89 -29.36
CA HIS A 906 50.60 -18.01 -29.61
C HIS A 906 49.93 -19.11 -30.46
N ASP A 907 48.72 -19.53 -30.07
CA ASP A 907 47.93 -20.51 -30.81
C ASP A 907 47.63 -20.06 -32.24
N LYS A 908 47.30 -18.78 -32.44
CA LYS A 908 47.11 -18.20 -33.77
C LYS A 908 48.38 -18.32 -34.62
N ARG A 909 49.55 -17.95 -34.08
CA ARG A 909 50.84 -18.06 -34.80
C ARG A 909 51.15 -19.52 -35.15
N ARG A 910 50.98 -20.45 -34.21
CA ARG A 910 51.20 -21.89 -34.42
C ARG A 910 50.30 -22.45 -35.53
N ILE A 911 49.03 -22.05 -35.55
CA ILE A 911 48.06 -22.48 -36.58
C ILE A 911 48.40 -21.87 -37.95
N ASP A 912 48.79 -20.60 -38.00
CA ASP A 912 49.22 -19.94 -39.23
C ASP A 912 50.50 -20.62 -39.82
N GLU A 913 51.45 -21.04 -38.98
CA GLU A 913 52.65 -21.80 -39.38
C GLU A 913 52.32 -23.20 -39.93
N LEU A 914 51.37 -23.92 -39.31
CA LEU A 914 50.88 -25.22 -39.82
C LEU A 914 50.32 -25.08 -41.24
N PHE A 915 49.65 -23.97 -41.56
CA PHE A 915 49.14 -23.72 -42.90
C PHE A 915 50.21 -23.29 -43.90
N GLN A 916 51.28 -22.59 -43.46
CA GLN A 916 52.40 -22.24 -44.34
C GLN A 916 53.24 -23.45 -44.75
N ASN A 917 53.49 -24.39 -43.83
CA ASN A 917 54.28 -25.61 -44.08
C ASN A 917 53.59 -26.64 -45.00
N ASP A 918 52.26 -26.60 -45.10
CA ASP A 918 51.50 -27.43 -46.05
C ASP A 918 51.59 -26.87 -47.48
N ILE A 919 51.65 -25.54 -47.65
CA ILE A 919 51.74 -24.89 -48.97
C ILE A 919 53.09 -25.16 -49.62
N THR A 920 54.18 -25.18 -48.84
CA THR A 920 55.54 -25.51 -49.30
C THR A 920 55.78 -26.98 -49.59
N LYS A 921 54.92 -27.90 -49.10
CA LYS A 921 54.95 -29.33 -49.44
C LYS A 921 54.09 -29.69 -50.65
N SER A 922 53.18 -28.81 -51.07
CA SER A 922 52.30 -29.00 -52.25
C SER A 922 52.79 -28.28 -53.53
N SER A 923 53.85 -27.48 -53.42
CA SER A 923 54.63 -26.93 -54.54
C SER A 923 55.84 -27.81 -54.82
#